data_AF-A0A4U6R2C7-F1
#
_entry.id   AF-A0A4U6R2C7-F1
#
_cell.length_a   1.000
_cell.length_b   1.000
_cell.length_c   1.000
_cell.angle_alpha   90.00
_cell.angle_beta   90.00
_cell.angle_gamma   90.00
#
_symmetry.space_group_name_H-M   'P 1'
#
loop_
_entity.id
_entity.type
_entity.pdbx_description
1 polymer ?
#
loop_
_entity_poly.entity_id
_entity_poly.type
_entity_poly.pdbx_seq_one_letter_code
_entity_poly.pdbx_strand_id
1 'polypeptide(L)'
;MPGPNRCCNCYRDKQQSRHDASPPGVVMKLSMRLVACQPRGHVLEFEKMTVVEIFVVQNKAIEFVQRREANLRFFQKAYPSIYSYFANYKPTKAEVVISNVEDEVDLQLDGRSLYEGQGKSRAHQGVELFKSTFREGSFLPSLPPPWPGDYYHPRFAHQAVDAIISQSPLDRSSFTGYKMPNFFPLVVFQGVGLGYQIEELVTTSEVENALIIEPELEIFAASLLTVDWARVASKFQKNGRSLRFLIGVEKTEEALWPALVKHLVHFTPIFPVMNLFLNERGDRTMTTVAERINREALATLTTWGHYDDEVRQLNNALHAFHEKVRTIPSKGSVISETPTLIVGSGPSLDDRIDDIKSVRDRVILVSAGTGLRALIENDIYPDFHVELESDFLNYRVISSYDHEKLKSIKIIAASQICPLIWGLFGDQRLYFKSESPIASLFGSPEKSISGGAPTCTNAATAICSQLGLRNIFLFGTDFGFKEHDKHHSQRSVYMESKDDAIGNELKEGASKAFSKARTFTVRGVNDSIVHTTPIYFTAKRAVEVLIQSTRVSSPETRFFNCADGADIEGATWLTTSQFKESALEYGDPSEKSRVLNLIFSPDAETVSLNEMQEGLDHTEEKLQLLALKLRNLLKSRRIRGKKDITRLCSEISRYLEGQLLPEDPGFYYMIRGTVRHFLYAGFSHAIALTNEQDIATYLKRWEEAFISCLSALPQHFRSVTRKQYSLDSDPWIRQSINDPE
;
A
#
# COMPACT_ATOMS: atom_id res chain seq x y z
N MET A 1 -27.59 29.02 -12.80
CA MET A 1 -28.89 29.59 -12.37
C MET A 1 -30.00 28.96 -13.21
N PRO A 2 -31.22 28.75 -12.68
CA PRO A 2 -31.67 29.11 -11.34
C PRO A 2 -32.10 27.88 -10.49
N GLY A 3 -31.77 27.92 -9.19
CA GLY A 3 -32.61 27.32 -8.13
C GLY A 3 -33.79 28.27 -7.85
N PRO A 4 -34.30 28.46 -6.60
CA PRO A 4 -33.88 27.84 -5.35
C PRO A 4 -35.01 27.59 -4.31
N ASN A 5 -34.59 27.15 -3.10
CA ASN A 5 -35.12 27.45 -1.76
C ASN A 5 -36.37 26.74 -1.18
N ARG A 6 -36.17 26.37 0.10
CA ARG A 6 -37.03 26.47 1.32
C ARG A 6 -37.26 25.11 1.98
N CYS A 7 -37.33 24.95 3.31
CA CYS A 7 -36.98 25.76 4.48
C CYS A 7 -37.12 24.84 5.70
N CYS A 8 -36.42 25.17 6.77
CA CYS A 8 -36.63 24.68 8.13
C CYS A 8 -38.02 25.02 8.70
N ASN A 9 -38.35 24.29 9.77
CA ASN A 9 -39.34 24.54 10.84
C ASN A 9 -40.81 24.20 10.57
N CYS A 10 -41.34 23.24 11.34
CA CYS A 10 -42.29 23.46 12.43
C CYS A 10 -43.05 22.16 12.75
N TYR A 11 -42.87 21.61 13.95
CA TYR A 11 -43.97 21.00 14.71
C TYR A 11 -43.63 21.08 16.21
N ARG A 12 -44.08 22.17 16.83
CA ARG A 12 -44.45 22.20 18.24
C ARG A 12 -45.96 22.36 18.23
N ASP A 13 -46.68 21.39 18.78
CA ASP A 13 -47.83 21.74 19.59
C ASP A 13 -48.11 20.72 20.68
N LYS A 14 -48.55 21.28 21.80
CA LYS A 14 -48.73 20.67 23.12
C LYS A 14 -49.95 19.75 23.15
N GLN A 15 -49.83 18.63 23.87
CA GLN A 15 -50.92 18.17 24.73
C GLN A 15 -50.36 17.63 26.06
N GLN A 16 -50.79 18.29 27.14
CA GLN A 16 -50.73 17.82 28.51
C GLN A 16 -51.81 16.74 28.71
N SER A 17 -51.45 15.57 29.26
CA SER A 17 -52.32 14.89 30.22
C SER A 17 -51.58 13.83 31.04
N ARG A 18 -51.60 14.07 32.35
CA ARG A 18 -51.76 13.12 33.46
C ARG A 18 -50.60 12.17 33.80
N HIS A 19 -50.12 12.42 35.02
CA HIS A 19 -49.44 11.54 35.95
C HIS A 19 -49.94 10.08 35.89
N ASP A 20 -48.99 9.15 35.75
CA ASP A 20 -48.90 7.99 36.63
C ASP A 20 -47.42 7.76 36.96
N ALA A 21 -47.10 7.89 38.24
CA ALA A 21 -45.75 7.75 38.77
C ALA A 21 -45.41 6.26 38.91
N SER A 22 -44.52 5.77 38.05
CA SER A 22 -43.78 4.53 38.30
C SER A 22 -42.56 4.86 39.19
N PRO A 23 -42.22 4.05 40.20
CA PRO A 23 -41.11 4.36 41.10
C PRO A 23 -39.78 4.35 40.34
N PRO A 24 -38.75 5.08 40.78
CA PRO A 24 -37.47 5.12 40.10
C PRO A 24 -36.83 3.73 40.17
N GLY A 25 -36.70 3.09 39.00
CA GLY A 25 -35.87 1.90 38.85
C GLY A 25 -34.44 2.24 39.23
N VAL A 26 -33.87 1.48 40.17
CA VAL A 26 -32.45 1.57 40.51
C VAL A 26 -31.65 1.34 39.23
N VAL A 27 -30.75 2.25 38.85
CA VAL A 27 -29.78 2.07 37.75
C VAL A 27 -28.46 1.66 38.38
N MET A 28 -27.92 0.48 38.02
CA MET A 28 -26.59 0.07 38.48
C MET A 28 -25.52 0.62 37.54
N LYS A 29 -24.70 1.54 38.05
CA LYS A 29 -23.47 1.99 37.38
C LYS A 29 -22.31 1.10 37.78
N LEU A 30 -21.70 0.40 36.83
CA LEU A 30 -20.41 -0.27 37.03
C LEU A 30 -19.29 0.76 36.90
N SER A 31 -18.84 1.32 38.03
CA SER A 31 -17.48 1.87 38.13
C SER A 31 -16.57 0.81 38.76
N MET A 32 -15.32 0.66 38.32
CA MET A 32 -14.36 -0.30 38.91
C MET A 32 -13.90 0.15 40.32
N ARG A 33 -14.82 0.24 41.29
CA ARG A 33 -14.54 0.40 42.72
C ARG A 33 -15.52 -0.45 43.52
N LEU A 34 -15.03 -1.57 44.06
CA LEU A 34 -15.65 -2.27 45.18
C LEU A 34 -15.50 -1.41 46.44
N VAL A 35 -16.58 -0.78 46.89
CA VAL A 35 -16.69 -0.26 48.27
C VAL A 35 -18.00 -0.78 48.84
N ALA A 36 -17.90 -1.79 49.70
CA ALA A 36 -19.00 -2.22 50.54
C ALA A 36 -19.18 -1.19 51.67
N CYS A 37 -20.28 -0.44 51.66
CA CYS A 37 -20.70 0.36 52.80
C CYS A 37 -21.85 -0.38 53.51
N GLN A 38 -21.60 -0.84 54.75
CA GLN A 38 -22.66 -1.10 55.73
C GLN A 38 -22.77 0.06 56.71
N PRO A 39 -23.97 0.46 57.17
CA PRO A 39 -24.11 1.37 58.30
C PRO A 39 -24.37 0.62 59.63
N ARG A 40 -23.49 0.89 60.60
CA ARG A 40 -23.68 0.92 62.08
C ARG A 40 -23.86 -0.39 62.87
N GLY A 41 -22.75 -0.72 63.54
CA GLY A 41 -22.52 -1.40 64.83
C GLY A 41 -23.67 -1.94 65.68
N HIS A 42 -23.56 -3.24 66.04
CA HIS A 42 -23.47 -3.77 67.41
C HIS A 42 -22.97 -5.23 67.34
N VAL A 43 -22.10 -5.62 68.28
CA VAL A 43 -21.64 -7.00 68.48
C VAL A 43 -22.67 -7.70 69.38
N LEU A 44 -23.27 -8.81 68.92
CA LEU A 44 -23.93 -9.82 69.76
C LEU A 44 -23.89 -11.20 69.05
N GLU A 45 -23.73 -12.22 69.86
CA GLU A 45 -23.44 -13.63 69.54
C GLU A 45 -24.53 -14.37 68.74
N PHE A 46 -24.09 -15.47 68.12
CA PHE A 46 -24.90 -16.45 67.41
C PHE A 46 -25.97 -17.10 68.30
N GLU A 47 -27.24 -17.04 67.90
CA GLU A 47 -28.17 -18.15 68.10
C GLU A 47 -29.32 -18.14 67.06
N LYS A 48 -29.75 -19.35 66.69
CA LYS A 48 -30.71 -19.71 65.63
C LYS A 48 -32.01 -18.90 65.69
N MET A 49 -32.52 -18.44 64.54
CA MET A 49 -33.86 -18.84 64.07
C MET A 49 -34.31 -18.24 62.72
N THR A 50 -34.81 -19.16 61.90
CA THR A 50 -35.94 -19.08 60.95
C THR A 50 -35.80 -18.35 59.61
N VAL A 51 -36.00 -19.19 58.58
CA VAL A 51 -36.27 -18.90 57.17
C VAL A 51 -37.29 -17.78 57.03
N VAL A 52 -36.85 -16.64 56.47
CA VAL A 52 -37.71 -15.64 55.85
C VAL A 52 -37.13 -15.39 54.47
N GLU A 53 -37.98 -15.52 53.45
CA GLU A 53 -37.67 -15.45 52.02
C GLU A 53 -36.78 -14.25 51.67
N ILE A 54 -35.50 -14.51 51.42
CA ILE A 54 -34.62 -13.55 50.74
C ILE A 54 -34.84 -13.78 49.24
N PHE A 55 -35.62 -12.89 48.61
CA PHE A 55 -35.52 -12.67 47.16
C PHE A 55 -34.10 -12.21 46.88
N VAL A 56 -33.22 -13.14 46.46
CA VAL A 56 -31.90 -12.79 45.93
C VAL A 56 -32.15 -12.12 44.58
N VAL A 57 -32.18 -10.79 44.56
CA VAL A 57 -32.08 -10.03 43.32
C VAL A 57 -30.70 -10.35 42.74
N GLN A 58 -30.63 -11.24 41.74
CA GLN A 58 -29.40 -11.49 41.01
C GLN A 58 -28.92 -10.17 40.41
N ASN A 59 -27.79 -9.67 40.88
CA ASN A 59 -27.16 -8.50 40.32
C ASN A 59 -26.69 -8.83 38.90
N LYS A 60 -27.42 -8.35 37.87
CA LYS A 60 -27.10 -8.55 36.45
C LYS A 60 -25.67 -8.13 36.09
N ALA A 61 -25.07 -7.18 36.83
CA ALA A 61 -23.69 -6.73 36.63
C ALA A 61 -22.65 -7.85 36.81
N ILE A 62 -22.95 -8.88 37.61
CA ILE A 62 -22.04 -10.01 37.86
C ILE A 62 -21.75 -10.75 36.55
N GLU A 63 -22.75 -10.92 35.68
CA GLU A 63 -22.57 -11.60 34.39
C GLU A 63 -21.58 -10.86 33.50
N PHE A 64 -21.63 -9.53 33.45
CA PHE A 64 -20.72 -8.70 32.66
C PHE A 64 -19.28 -8.76 33.19
N VAL A 65 -19.11 -8.79 34.52
CA VAL A 65 -17.79 -8.97 35.14
C VAL A 65 -17.21 -10.35 34.81
N GLN A 66 -18.02 -11.40 34.93
CA GLN A 66 -17.63 -12.77 34.56
C GLN A 66 -17.31 -12.86 33.05
N ARG A 67 -18.08 -12.18 32.20
CA ARG A 67 -17.83 -12.06 30.76
C ARG A 67 -16.46 -11.46 30.47
N ARG A 68 -16.10 -10.36 31.15
CA ARG A 68 -14.77 -9.74 31.03
C ARG A 68 -13.66 -10.70 31.41
N GLU A 69 -13.80 -11.42 32.53
CA GLU A 69 -12.79 -12.41 32.92
C GLU A 69 -12.64 -13.52 31.89
N ALA A 70 -13.75 -14.05 31.37
CA ALA A 70 -13.73 -15.08 30.34
C ALA A 70 -13.05 -14.58 29.05
N ASN A 71 -13.39 -13.37 28.61
CA ASN A 71 -12.77 -12.74 27.46
C ASN A 71 -11.27 -12.50 27.65
N LEU A 72 -10.83 -12.05 28.83
CA LEU A 72 -9.42 -11.88 29.12
C LEU A 72 -8.67 -13.21 29.09
N ARG A 73 -9.23 -14.29 29.67
CA ARG A 73 -8.63 -15.64 29.57
C ARG A 73 -8.55 -16.13 28.13
N PHE A 74 -9.55 -15.81 27.30
CA PHE A 74 -9.53 -16.12 25.86
C PHE A 74 -8.43 -15.34 25.14
N PHE A 75 -8.39 -14.02 25.29
CA PHE A 75 -7.40 -13.16 24.63
C PHE A 75 -5.98 -13.48 25.09
N GLN A 76 -5.77 -13.89 26.34
CA GLN A 76 -4.45 -14.33 26.83
C GLN A 76 -3.86 -15.45 25.97
N LYS A 77 -4.71 -16.35 25.46
CA LYS A 77 -4.31 -17.49 24.62
C LYS A 77 -4.31 -17.12 23.14
N ALA A 78 -5.37 -16.47 22.65
CA ALA A 78 -5.61 -16.28 21.22
C ALA A 78 -4.98 -15.00 20.64
N TYR A 79 -4.92 -13.92 21.43
CA TYR A 79 -4.32 -12.63 21.02
C TYR A 79 -3.57 -11.99 22.20
N PRO A 80 -2.36 -12.50 22.54
CA PRO A 80 -1.64 -12.09 23.75
C PRO A 80 -1.41 -10.58 23.85
N SER A 81 -1.20 -9.88 22.73
CA SER A 81 -1.02 -8.42 22.70
C SER A 81 -2.26 -7.67 23.18
N ILE A 82 -3.46 -8.12 22.81
CA ILE A 82 -4.74 -7.54 23.29
C ILE A 82 -4.86 -7.78 24.80
N TYR A 83 -4.59 -9.00 25.26
CA TYR A 83 -4.61 -9.30 26.70
C TYR A 83 -3.63 -8.44 27.49
N SER A 84 -2.37 -8.36 27.06
CA SER A 84 -1.34 -7.58 27.74
C SER A 84 -1.73 -6.12 27.91
N TYR A 85 -2.42 -5.53 26.92
CA TYR A 85 -2.93 -4.18 27.03
C TYR A 85 -4.13 -4.06 27.98
N PHE A 86 -5.14 -4.94 27.84
CA PHE A 86 -6.44 -4.77 28.51
C PHE A 86 -6.58 -5.45 29.88
N ALA A 87 -5.66 -6.34 30.28
CA ALA A 87 -5.73 -7.06 31.55
C ALA A 87 -5.88 -6.11 32.75
N ASN A 88 -5.06 -5.05 32.75
CA ASN A 88 -5.00 -4.03 33.81
C ASN A 88 -5.61 -2.68 33.39
N TYR A 89 -6.19 -2.60 32.20
CA TYR A 89 -6.76 -1.35 31.67
C TYR A 89 -7.99 -0.93 32.47
N LYS A 90 -8.03 0.34 32.87
CA LYS A 90 -9.11 0.95 33.63
C LYS A 90 -9.72 2.08 32.80
N PRO A 91 -10.94 1.90 32.25
CA PRO A 91 -11.66 2.96 31.56
C PRO A 91 -11.85 4.18 32.47
N THR A 92 -11.73 5.37 31.91
CA THR A 92 -11.91 6.65 32.63
C THR A 92 -13.13 7.44 32.15
N LYS A 93 -13.57 7.17 30.92
CA LYS A 93 -14.65 7.86 30.23
C LYS A 93 -15.82 6.92 29.92
N ALA A 94 -15.53 5.66 29.58
CA ALA A 94 -16.52 4.67 29.17
C ALA A 94 -17.17 3.96 30.36
N GLU A 95 -18.50 4.04 30.43
CA GLU A 95 -19.33 3.31 31.39
C GLU A 95 -20.35 2.43 30.65
N VAL A 96 -20.38 1.14 30.97
CA VAL A 96 -21.45 0.24 30.51
C VAL A 96 -22.61 0.34 31.50
N VAL A 97 -23.76 0.77 31.02
CA VAL A 97 -24.98 0.95 31.82
C VAL A 97 -25.97 -0.15 31.50
N ILE A 98 -26.37 -0.90 32.51
CA ILE A 98 -27.24 -2.08 32.36
C ILE A 98 -28.66 -1.72 32.79
N SER A 99 -29.65 -2.00 31.94
CA SER A 99 -31.05 -1.83 32.31
C SER A 99 -31.50 -2.91 33.29
N ASN A 100 -32.12 -2.47 34.39
CA ASN A 100 -32.67 -3.36 35.40
C ASN A 100 -34.10 -3.84 35.06
N VAL A 101 -34.74 -3.22 34.06
CA VAL A 101 -36.13 -3.50 33.66
C VAL A 101 -36.15 -4.21 32.31
N GLU A 102 -35.45 -3.67 31.32
CA GLU A 102 -35.38 -4.21 29.97
C GLU A 102 -34.11 -5.06 29.81
N ASP A 103 -34.10 -5.98 28.85
CA ASP A 103 -32.86 -6.67 28.47
C ASP A 103 -32.06 -5.79 27.50
N GLU A 104 -31.60 -4.65 27.99
CA GLU A 104 -30.92 -3.63 27.20
C GLU A 104 -29.69 -3.08 27.93
N VAL A 105 -28.75 -2.56 27.14
CA VAL A 105 -27.46 -2.04 27.62
C VAL A 105 -27.10 -0.78 26.86
N ASP A 106 -26.45 0.15 27.53
CA ASP A 106 -25.92 1.38 26.94
C ASP A 106 -24.42 1.53 27.20
N LEU A 107 -23.78 2.34 26.37
CA LEU A 107 -22.40 2.78 26.55
C LEU A 107 -22.42 4.29 26.72
N GLN A 108 -22.02 4.77 27.90
CA GLN A 108 -21.83 6.19 28.13
C GLN A 108 -20.37 6.55 27.98
N LEU A 109 -20.09 7.63 27.25
CA LEU A 109 -18.76 8.24 27.14
C LEU A 109 -18.83 9.63 27.76
N ASP A 110 -18.04 9.88 28.81
CA ASP A 110 -18.06 11.14 29.56
C ASP A 110 -19.49 11.53 30.00
N GLY A 111 -20.27 10.55 30.46
CA GLY A 111 -21.65 10.72 30.91
C GLY A 111 -22.69 10.92 29.80
N ARG A 112 -22.29 10.83 28.52
CA ARG A 112 -23.21 10.91 27.37
C ARG A 112 -23.48 9.53 26.80
N SER A 113 -24.76 9.19 26.71
CA SER A 113 -25.24 7.95 26.10
C SER A 113 -24.88 7.87 24.62
N LEU A 114 -24.39 6.72 24.18
CA LEU A 114 -24.11 6.42 22.78
C LEU A 114 -25.31 5.73 22.08
N TYR A 115 -26.12 4.98 22.85
CA TYR A 115 -27.22 4.17 22.33
C TYR A 115 -28.60 4.55 22.89
N GLU A 116 -28.69 5.59 23.72
CA GLU A 116 -29.93 6.03 24.38
C GLU A 116 -30.65 4.92 25.15
N GLY A 117 -29.89 3.99 25.73
CA GLY A 117 -30.47 2.83 26.43
C GLY A 117 -30.81 1.64 25.53
N GLN A 118 -30.56 1.70 24.22
CA GLN A 118 -31.03 0.72 23.23
C GLN A 118 -29.89 -0.01 22.50
N GLY A 119 -28.78 -0.31 23.18
CA GLY A 119 -27.58 -0.85 22.55
C GLY A 119 -27.77 -2.20 21.85
N LYS A 120 -28.62 -3.10 22.38
CA LYS A 120 -28.91 -4.38 21.71
C LYS A 120 -29.87 -4.18 20.54
N SER A 121 -30.96 -3.45 20.73
CA SER A 121 -31.93 -3.15 19.66
C SER A 121 -31.28 -2.44 18.47
N ARG A 122 -30.43 -1.44 18.71
CA ARG A 122 -29.73 -0.72 17.64
C ARG A 122 -28.73 -1.62 16.90
N ALA A 123 -27.99 -2.46 17.63
CA ALA A 123 -27.12 -3.47 17.03
C ALA A 123 -27.89 -4.43 16.12
N HIS A 124 -29.03 -4.93 16.58
CA HIS A 124 -29.91 -5.81 15.80
C HIS A 124 -30.42 -5.11 14.52
N GLN A 125 -30.91 -3.87 14.63
CA GLN A 125 -31.33 -3.07 13.47
C GLN A 125 -30.19 -2.88 12.45
N GLY A 126 -28.96 -2.62 12.93
CA GLY A 126 -27.78 -2.52 12.08
C GLY A 126 -27.45 -3.81 11.35
N VAL A 127 -27.59 -4.96 12.02
CA VAL A 127 -27.38 -6.29 11.42
C VAL A 127 -28.45 -6.62 10.38
N GLU A 128 -29.72 -6.34 10.66
CA GLU A 128 -30.82 -6.57 9.71
C GLU A 128 -30.71 -5.65 8.49
N LEU A 129 -30.31 -4.39 8.68
CA LEU A 129 -30.02 -3.49 7.56
C LEU A 129 -28.84 -4.01 6.71
N PHE A 130 -27.77 -4.48 7.35
CA PHE A 130 -26.63 -5.07 6.65
C PHE A 130 -27.03 -6.32 5.84
N LYS A 131 -27.73 -7.26 6.48
CA LYS A 131 -28.21 -8.49 5.83
C LYS A 131 -29.18 -8.21 4.68
N SER A 132 -30.08 -7.24 4.83
CA SER A 132 -31.02 -6.87 3.77
C SER A 132 -30.33 -6.20 2.59
N THR A 133 -29.32 -5.36 2.85
CA THR A 133 -28.48 -4.71 1.83
C THR A 133 -27.66 -5.74 1.04
N PHE A 134 -27.01 -6.67 1.74
CA PHE A 134 -26.11 -7.67 1.17
C PHE A 134 -26.74 -9.07 1.10
N ARG A 135 -28.07 -9.15 0.96
CA ARG A 135 -28.79 -10.43 0.88
C ARG A 135 -28.33 -11.27 -0.31
N GLU A 136 -28.46 -12.59 -0.23
CA GLU A 136 -28.13 -13.48 -1.34
C GLU A 136 -28.81 -13.04 -2.64
N GLY A 137 -28.05 -13.03 -3.73
CA GLY A 137 -28.49 -12.58 -5.04
C GLY A 137 -28.58 -11.06 -5.22
N SER A 138 -28.42 -10.26 -4.16
CA SER A 138 -28.28 -8.81 -4.31
C SER A 138 -27.01 -8.47 -5.07
N PHE A 139 -27.01 -7.29 -5.68
CA PHE A 139 -25.98 -6.88 -6.59
C PHE A 139 -24.96 -5.97 -5.91
N LEU A 140 -23.68 -6.32 -6.05
CA LEU A 140 -22.56 -5.56 -5.53
C LEU A 140 -21.76 -4.96 -6.71
N PRO A 141 -21.84 -3.64 -6.95
CA PRO A 141 -20.94 -2.97 -7.87
C PRO A 141 -19.53 -2.94 -7.26
N SER A 142 -18.57 -3.55 -7.93
CA SER A 142 -17.18 -3.63 -7.48
C SER A 142 -16.24 -3.77 -8.69
N LEU A 143 -14.94 -3.92 -8.44
CA LEU A 143 -13.92 -4.09 -9.47
C LEU A 143 -14.24 -5.28 -10.39
N PRO A 144 -14.31 -5.09 -11.72
CA PRO A 144 -14.66 -6.16 -12.65
C PRO A 144 -13.55 -7.24 -12.68
N PRO A 145 -13.89 -8.51 -12.95
CA PRO A 145 -12.87 -9.53 -13.17
C PRO A 145 -11.94 -9.12 -14.32
N PRO A 146 -10.70 -9.63 -14.37
CA PRO A 146 -9.86 -9.41 -15.54
C PRO A 146 -10.46 -10.13 -16.76
N TRP A 147 -10.22 -9.62 -17.95
CA TRP A 147 -10.78 -10.16 -19.19
C TRP A 147 -9.68 -10.62 -20.14
N PRO A 148 -10.01 -11.45 -21.15
CA PRO A 148 -9.05 -11.82 -22.18
C PRO A 148 -8.41 -10.58 -22.82
N GLY A 149 -7.08 -10.56 -22.86
CA GLY A 149 -6.28 -9.44 -23.35
C GLY A 149 -6.01 -8.33 -22.34
N ASP A 150 -6.51 -8.41 -21.10
CA ASP A 150 -6.11 -7.46 -20.05
C ASP A 150 -4.68 -7.74 -19.57
N TYR A 151 -4.23 -9.00 -19.68
CA TYR A 151 -2.83 -9.39 -19.50
C TYR A 151 -2.17 -9.54 -20.89
N TYR A 152 -2.01 -8.41 -21.58
CA TYR A 152 -1.55 -8.36 -22.96
C TYR A 152 -0.04 -8.49 -23.13
N HIS A 153 0.75 -8.41 -22.05
CA HIS A 153 2.19 -8.59 -22.15
C HIS A 153 2.49 -10.06 -22.48
N PRO A 154 3.17 -10.35 -23.58
CA PRO A 154 3.43 -11.71 -24.05
C PRO A 154 4.56 -12.39 -23.26
N ARG A 155 4.38 -12.50 -21.94
CA ARG A 155 5.37 -12.99 -20.97
C ARG A 155 4.88 -14.24 -20.27
N PHE A 156 5.81 -15.05 -19.77
CA PHE A 156 5.53 -16.37 -19.19
C PHE A 156 4.32 -16.45 -18.26
N ALA A 157 4.32 -15.78 -17.11
CA ALA A 157 3.24 -15.91 -16.13
C ALA A 157 1.98 -15.10 -16.55
N HIS A 158 2.17 -13.94 -17.18
CA HIS A 158 1.07 -13.16 -17.77
C HIS A 158 0.23 -13.95 -18.76
N GLN A 159 0.86 -14.63 -19.72
CA GLN A 159 0.17 -15.47 -20.71
C GLN A 159 -0.57 -16.63 -20.05
N ALA A 160 0.01 -17.23 -19.00
CA ALA A 160 -0.64 -18.30 -18.27
C ALA A 160 -1.93 -17.82 -17.55
N VAL A 161 -1.94 -16.59 -17.04
CA VAL A 161 -3.12 -15.95 -16.45
C VAL A 161 -4.16 -15.62 -17.53
N ASP A 162 -3.75 -15.02 -18.66
CA ASP A 162 -4.67 -14.69 -19.76
C ASP A 162 -5.33 -15.93 -20.38
N ALA A 163 -4.56 -17.01 -20.52
CA ALA A 163 -5.03 -18.28 -21.06
C ALA A 163 -6.10 -18.94 -20.18
N ILE A 164 -6.02 -18.81 -18.85
CA ILE A 164 -7.10 -19.30 -17.98
C ILE A 164 -8.32 -18.39 -18.02
N ILE A 165 -8.14 -17.07 -18.06
CA ILE A 165 -9.25 -16.11 -18.16
C ILE A 165 -10.07 -16.37 -19.42
N SER A 166 -9.41 -16.65 -20.54
CA SER A 166 -10.03 -17.00 -21.84
C SER A 166 -10.87 -18.28 -21.81
N GLN A 167 -10.69 -19.13 -20.79
CA GLN A 167 -11.50 -20.35 -20.60
C GLN A 167 -12.73 -20.12 -19.72
N SER A 168 -12.91 -18.91 -19.19
CA SER A 168 -14.13 -18.55 -18.46
C SER A 168 -15.30 -18.37 -19.43
N PRO A 169 -16.50 -18.89 -19.13
CA PRO A 169 -17.69 -18.60 -19.92
C PRO A 169 -18.27 -17.20 -19.64
N LEU A 170 -17.63 -16.42 -18.77
CA LEU A 170 -18.04 -15.06 -18.45
C LEU A 170 -17.71 -14.12 -19.61
N ASP A 171 -18.69 -13.33 -20.04
CA ASP A 171 -18.51 -12.32 -21.08
C ASP A 171 -18.51 -10.90 -20.53
N ARG A 172 -17.60 -10.06 -21.05
CA ARG A 172 -17.42 -8.66 -20.60
C ARG A 172 -18.68 -7.83 -20.78
N SER A 173 -19.43 -8.03 -21.87
CA SER A 173 -20.64 -7.26 -22.14
C SER A 173 -21.81 -7.64 -21.21
N SER A 174 -21.78 -8.87 -20.68
CA SER A 174 -22.79 -9.39 -19.75
C SER A 174 -22.52 -9.04 -18.28
N PHE A 175 -21.30 -8.63 -17.92
CA PHE A 175 -20.94 -8.35 -16.55
C PHE A 175 -21.35 -6.94 -16.13
N THR A 176 -22.26 -6.87 -15.17
CA THR A 176 -22.67 -5.61 -14.56
C THR A 176 -22.08 -5.44 -13.16
N GLY A 177 -21.73 -6.54 -12.48
CA GLY A 177 -21.29 -6.58 -11.09
C GLY A 177 -21.46 -7.98 -10.50
N TYR A 178 -21.13 -8.15 -9.21
CA TYR A 178 -21.20 -9.46 -8.56
C TYR A 178 -22.54 -9.69 -7.88
N LYS A 179 -23.07 -10.91 -7.97
CA LYS A 179 -24.19 -11.34 -7.13
C LYS A 179 -23.68 -11.86 -5.80
N MET A 180 -24.21 -11.33 -4.71
CA MET A 180 -23.88 -11.77 -3.36
C MET A 180 -24.16 -13.27 -3.20
N PRO A 181 -23.17 -14.08 -2.78
CA PRO A 181 -23.41 -15.47 -2.44
C PRO A 181 -24.17 -15.59 -1.11
N ASN A 182 -24.56 -16.81 -0.73
CA ASN A 182 -25.20 -17.11 0.57
C ASN A 182 -24.27 -17.04 1.79
N PHE A 183 -23.16 -16.29 1.70
CA PHE A 183 -22.19 -16.06 2.75
C PHE A 183 -21.52 -14.70 2.52
N PHE A 184 -20.89 -14.15 3.56
CA PHE A 184 -20.13 -12.90 3.47
C PHE A 184 -18.63 -13.19 3.33
N PRO A 185 -18.00 -12.88 2.17
CA PRO A 185 -16.59 -13.18 1.94
C PRO A 185 -15.64 -12.46 2.90
N LEU A 186 -15.82 -11.15 3.07
CA LEU A 186 -15.07 -10.31 4.00
C LEU A 186 -15.95 -9.19 4.56
N VAL A 187 -16.09 -9.14 5.88
CA VAL A 187 -16.79 -8.06 6.59
C VAL A 187 -15.78 -7.20 7.35
N VAL A 188 -15.83 -5.90 7.13
CA VAL A 188 -15.06 -4.88 7.86
C VAL A 188 -16.00 -4.19 8.84
N PHE A 189 -15.88 -4.52 10.12
CA PHE A 189 -16.66 -3.89 11.19
C PHE A 189 -16.01 -2.56 11.58
N GLN A 190 -16.67 -1.46 11.24
CA GLN A 190 -16.18 -0.10 11.46
C GLN A 190 -16.65 0.44 12.82
N GLY A 191 -15.93 0.05 13.86
CA GLY A 191 -16.29 0.26 15.25
C GLY A 191 -16.80 -1.02 15.89
N VAL A 192 -16.36 -1.24 17.13
CA VAL A 192 -16.85 -2.31 17.98
C VAL A 192 -18.07 -1.85 18.76
N GLY A 193 -18.07 -0.64 19.33
CA GLY A 193 -19.19 -0.22 20.17
C GLY A 193 -19.38 -1.16 21.37
N LEU A 194 -20.62 -1.57 21.65
CA LEU A 194 -20.92 -2.66 22.60
C LEU A 194 -20.70 -4.06 22.00
N GLY A 195 -20.43 -4.15 20.69
CA GLY A 195 -20.04 -5.36 19.96
C GLY A 195 -21.14 -6.39 19.71
N TYR A 196 -22.39 -6.14 20.13
CA TYR A 196 -23.53 -7.02 19.88
C TYR A 196 -23.78 -7.26 18.39
N GLN A 197 -23.56 -6.25 17.53
CA GLN A 197 -23.71 -6.37 16.08
C GLN A 197 -22.69 -7.35 15.48
N ILE A 198 -21.51 -7.44 16.07
CA ILE A 198 -20.46 -8.38 15.65
C ILE A 198 -20.86 -9.79 16.06
N GLU A 199 -21.24 -9.98 17.34
CA GLU A 199 -21.68 -11.30 17.82
C GLU A 199 -22.89 -11.81 17.06
N GLU A 200 -23.91 -10.97 16.87
CA GLU A 200 -25.13 -11.35 16.17
C GLU A 200 -24.84 -11.72 14.71
N LEU A 201 -24.15 -10.87 13.93
CA LEU A 201 -23.88 -11.16 12.53
C LEU A 201 -23.06 -12.45 12.37
N VAL A 202 -21.99 -12.61 13.15
CA VAL A 202 -21.07 -13.76 13.06
C VAL A 202 -21.73 -15.05 13.54
N THR A 203 -22.67 -14.99 14.49
CA THR A 203 -23.35 -16.19 15.01
C THR A 203 -24.59 -16.58 14.23
N THR A 204 -25.24 -15.64 13.55
CA THR A 204 -26.47 -15.86 12.76
C THR A 204 -26.25 -15.97 11.26
N SER A 205 -25.04 -15.68 10.77
CA SER A 205 -24.71 -15.69 9.33
C SER A 205 -23.37 -16.39 9.06
N GLU A 206 -23.17 -16.79 7.80
CA GLU A 206 -21.91 -17.36 7.35
C GLU A 206 -20.93 -16.25 6.96
N VAL A 207 -20.11 -15.80 7.91
CA VAL A 207 -18.99 -14.88 7.67
C VAL A 207 -17.70 -15.69 7.49
N GLU A 208 -17.04 -15.56 6.33
CA GLU A 208 -15.79 -16.28 6.07
C GLU A 208 -14.57 -15.52 6.64
N ASN A 209 -14.52 -14.20 6.48
CA ASN A 209 -13.44 -13.37 7.00
C ASN A 209 -13.97 -12.09 7.66
N ALA A 210 -13.31 -11.65 8.72
CA ALA A 210 -13.65 -10.43 9.44
C ALA A 210 -12.41 -9.59 9.80
N LEU A 211 -12.51 -8.28 9.59
CA LEU A 211 -11.60 -7.27 10.12
C LEU A 211 -12.38 -6.32 11.01
N ILE A 212 -12.01 -6.23 12.28
CA ILE A 212 -12.66 -5.37 13.27
C ILE A 212 -11.75 -4.19 13.54
N ILE A 213 -12.22 -2.97 13.29
CA ILE A 213 -11.51 -1.74 13.65
C ILE A 213 -12.21 -1.00 14.77
N GLU A 214 -11.47 -0.66 15.83
CA GLU A 214 -11.95 0.24 16.90
C GLU A 214 -10.84 1.24 17.26
N PRO A 215 -10.95 2.49 16.81
CA PRO A 215 -10.01 3.54 17.18
C PRO A 215 -9.94 3.74 18.68
N GLU A 216 -11.07 3.65 19.39
CA GLU A 216 -11.14 4.06 20.79
C GLU A 216 -10.99 2.90 21.76
N LEU A 217 -9.86 2.90 22.48
CA LEU A 217 -9.46 1.84 23.41
C LEU A 217 -10.51 1.57 24.50
N GLU A 218 -11.13 2.63 25.03
CA GLU A 218 -12.17 2.49 26.07
C GLU A 218 -13.45 1.84 25.55
N ILE A 219 -13.79 2.05 24.27
CA ILE A 219 -14.93 1.38 23.63
C ILE A 219 -14.61 -0.11 23.43
N PHE A 220 -13.40 -0.44 22.98
CA PHE A 220 -12.99 -1.84 22.91
C PHE A 220 -13.01 -2.51 24.30
N ALA A 221 -12.55 -1.81 25.34
CA ALA A 221 -12.60 -2.30 26.72
C ALA A 221 -14.04 -2.56 27.20
N ALA A 222 -15.00 -1.70 26.83
CA ALA A 222 -16.41 -1.92 27.13
C ALA A 222 -16.95 -3.21 26.49
N SER A 223 -16.53 -3.52 25.26
CA SER A 223 -16.94 -4.75 24.58
C SER A 223 -16.51 -6.04 25.31
N LEU A 224 -15.45 -5.97 26.13
CA LEU A 224 -15.02 -7.12 26.94
C LEU A 224 -16.06 -7.48 28.00
N LEU A 225 -16.91 -6.55 28.43
CA LEU A 225 -17.99 -6.78 29.38
C LEU A 225 -19.23 -7.37 28.71
N THR A 226 -19.47 -7.08 27.43
CA THR A 226 -20.76 -7.32 26.77
C THR A 226 -20.76 -8.50 25.79
N VAL A 227 -19.68 -8.69 25.03
CA VAL A 227 -19.62 -9.69 23.94
C VAL A 227 -18.94 -10.97 24.38
N ASP A 228 -19.44 -12.12 23.93
CA ASP A 228 -18.68 -13.38 23.99
C ASP A 228 -17.61 -13.46 22.89
N TRP A 229 -16.41 -12.90 23.13
CA TRP A 229 -15.35 -12.92 22.13
C TRP A 229 -14.82 -14.33 21.82
N ALA A 230 -14.90 -15.25 22.79
CA ALA A 230 -14.55 -16.65 22.56
C ALA A 230 -15.54 -17.30 21.58
N ARG A 231 -16.84 -17.05 21.74
CA ARG A 231 -17.89 -17.51 20.82
C ARG A 231 -17.72 -16.90 19.43
N VAL A 232 -17.48 -15.59 19.33
CA VAL A 232 -17.21 -14.92 18.04
C VAL A 232 -16.01 -15.55 17.34
N ALA A 233 -14.87 -15.63 18.02
CA ALA A 233 -13.64 -16.14 17.43
C ALA A 233 -13.74 -17.63 17.04
N SER A 234 -14.52 -18.43 17.78
CA SER A 234 -14.73 -19.86 17.45
C SER A 234 -15.29 -20.07 16.04
N LYS A 235 -16.04 -19.11 15.48
CA LYS A 235 -16.58 -19.18 14.12
C LYS A 235 -15.51 -19.07 13.02
N PHE A 236 -14.32 -18.57 13.38
CA PHE A 236 -13.17 -18.40 12.49
C PHE A 236 -12.06 -19.43 12.73
N GLN A 237 -12.21 -20.34 13.71
CA GLN A 237 -11.27 -21.46 13.94
C GLN A 237 -11.49 -22.60 12.92
N LYS A 238 -11.52 -22.25 11.63
CA LYS A 238 -11.68 -23.17 10.49
C LYS A 238 -10.70 -22.79 9.40
N ASN A 239 -10.22 -23.78 8.63
CA ASN A 239 -9.28 -23.53 7.53
C ASN A 239 -9.86 -22.52 6.53
N GLY A 240 -9.06 -21.50 6.19
CA GLY A 240 -9.44 -20.44 5.25
C GLY A 240 -10.37 -19.36 5.81
N ARG A 241 -10.74 -19.41 7.10
CA ARG A 241 -11.43 -18.31 7.79
C ARG A 241 -10.43 -17.50 8.60
N SER A 242 -10.72 -16.22 8.81
CA SER A 242 -9.82 -15.35 9.57
C SER A 242 -10.56 -14.20 10.27
N LEU A 243 -10.15 -13.92 11.50
CA LEU A 243 -10.56 -12.79 12.31
C LEU A 243 -9.34 -11.95 12.67
N ARG A 244 -9.35 -10.67 12.31
CA ARG A 244 -8.31 -9.69 12.65
C ARG A 244 -8.89 -8.51 13.41
N PHE A 245 -8.06 -7.94 14.29
CA PHE A 245 -8.37 -6.76 15.08
C PHE A 245 -7.38 -5.65 14.74
N LEU A 246 -7.90 -4.43 14.61
CA LEU A 246 -7.16 -3.19 14.50
C LEU A 246 -7.68 -2.22 15.56
N ILE A 247 -6.95 -2.10 16.67
CA ILE A 247 -7.43 -1.41 17.88
C ILE A 247 -6.48 -0.26 18.21
N GLY A 248 -7.02 0.91 18.54
CA GLY A 248 -6.20 2.04 19.02
C GLY A 248 -5.50 2.84 17.92
N VAL A 249 -6.01 2.81 16.69
CA VAL A 249 -5.53 3.70 15.61
C VAL A 249 -6.15 5.08 15.80
N GLU A 250 -5.38 6.13 15.60
CA GLU A 250 -5.89 7.51 15.63
C GLU A 250 -7.10 7.66 14.71
N LYS A 251 -8.16 8.32 15.20
CA LYS A 251 -9.44 8.44 14.50
C LYS A 251 -9.46 9.57 13.47
N THR A 252 -8.52 9.52 12.53
CA THR A 252 -8.43 10.42 11.37
C THR A 252 -8.43 9.59 10.09
N GLU A 253 -8.85 10.20 8.97
CA GLU A 253 -8.83 9.48 7.68
C GLU A 253 -7.41 9.06 7.32
N GLU A 254 -6.45 9.95 7.55
CA GLU A 254 -5.03 9.83 7.24
C GLU A 254 -4.34 8.71 8.01
N ALA A 255 -4.77 8.44 9.25
CA ALA A 255 -4.23 7.35 10.06
C ALA A 255 -4.97 6.02 9.81
N LEU A 256 -6.29 6.05 9.67
CA LEU A 256 -7.12 4.85 9.51
C LEU A 256 -6.95 4.20 8.14
N TRP A 257 -6.90 5.01 7.06
CA TRP A 257 -6.76 4.48 5.70
C TRP A 257 -5.54 3.57 5.50
N PRO A 258 -4.30 4.02 5.78
CA PRO A 258 -3.12 3.18 5.53
C PRO A 258 -3.08 1.97 6.48
N ALA A 259 -3.56 2.13 7.72
CA ALA A 259 -3.67 1.03 8.68
C ALA A 259 -4.65 -0.05 8.20
N LEU A 260 -5.83 0.34 7.69
CA LEU A 260 -6.80 -0.59 7.13
C LEU A 260 -6.26 -1.29 5.88
N VAL A 261 -5.67 -0.57 4.93
CA VAL A 261 -5.10 -1.17 3.71
C VAL A 261 -4.06 -2.22 4.07
N LYS A 262 -3.15 -1.92 5.02
CA LYS A 262 -2.15 -2.88 5.52
C LYS A 262 -2.76 -4.17 6.06
N HIS A 263 -3.93 -4.11 6.70
CA HIS A 263 -4.62 -5.30 7.19
C HIS A 263 -5.49 -5.99 6.14
N LEU A 264 -6.07 -5.22 5.21
CA LEU A 264 -6.93 -5.72 4.15
C LEU A 264 -6.17 -6.56 3.11
N VAL A 265 -4.89 -6.25 2.86
CA VAL A 265 -4.06 -7.03 1.92
C VAL A 265 -3.88 -8.51 2.34
N HIS A 266 -4.07 -8.84 3.62
CA HIS A 266 -4.09 -10.24 4.09
C HIS A 266 -5.29 -11.04 3.55
N PHE A 267 -6.26 -10.38 2.93
CA PHE A 267 -7.44 -10.99 2.31
C PHE A 267 -7.43 -10.86 0.78
N THR A 268 -6.29 -10.56 0.15
CA THR A 268 -6.19 -10.46 -1.31
C THR A 268 -6.60 -11.80 -1.97
N PRO A 269 -7.37 -11.84 -3.07
CA PRO A 269 -8.00 -10.75 -3.81
C PRO A 269 -9.44 -10.44 -3.34
N ILE A 270 -9.92 -11.06 -2.24
CA ILE A 270 -11.24 -10.72 -1.65
C ILE A 270 -11.28 -9.22 -1.35
N PHE A 271 -10.20 -8.66 -0.81
CA PHE A 271 -9.93 -7.23 -0.96
C PHE A 271 -9.14 -7.01 -2.27
N PRO A 272 -9.59 -6.12 -3.18
CA PRO A 272 -10.69 -5.15 -3.04
C PRO A 272 -12.03 -5.59 -3.69
N VAL A 273 -12.20 -6.86 -4.05
CA VAL A 273 -13.34 -7.32 -4.87
C VAL A 273 -14.65 -7.45 -4.08
N MET A 274 -14.65 -8.01 -2.87
CA MET A 274 -15.83 -8.30 -2.05
C MET A 274 -15.62 -7.98 -0.56
N ASN A 275 -15.12 -6.78 -0.24
CA ASN A 275 -15.13 -6.25 1.13
C ASN A 275 -16.44 -5.50 1.43
N LEU A 276 -17.10 -5.86 2.53
CA LEU A 276 -18.37 -5.28 2.96
C LEU A 276 -18.16 -4.50 4.26
N PHE A 277 -18.60 -3.24 4.31
CA PHE A 277 -18.45 -2.41 5.50
C PHE A 277 -19.71 -2.42 6.35
N LEU A 278 -19.56 -2.65 7.65
CA LEU A 278 -20.63 -2.51 8.64
C LEU A 278 -20.26 -1.38 9.60
N ASN A 279 -20.94 -0.24 9.45
CA ASN A 279 -20.80 0.95 10.28
C ASN A 279 -22.11 1.22 11.04
N GLU A 280 -22.40 0.40 12.05
CA GLU A 280 -23.67 0.46 12.81
C GLU A 280 -23.88 1.81 13.51
N ARG A 281 -22.80 2.43 13.99
CA ARG A 281 -22.86 3.73 14.67
C ARG A 281 -23.09 4.91 13.71
N GLY A 282 -22.94 4.72 12.40
CA GLY A 282 -22.97 5.80 11.42
C GLY A 282 -21.83 6.80 11.59
N ASP A 283 -20.65 6.32 12.01
CA ASP A 283 -19.49 7.18 12.23
C ASP A 283 -19.00 7.78 10.90
N ARG A 284 -19.01 9.11 10.79
CA ARG A 284 -18.69 9.80 9.54
C ARG A 284 -17.25 9.57 9.09
N THR A 285 -16.28 9.55 10.02
CA THR A 285 -14.88 9.29 9.67
C THR A 285 -14.72 7.90 9.09
N MET A 286 -15.39 6.90 9.68
CA MET A 286 -15.39 5.54 9.14
C MET A 286 -16.00 5.45 7.75
N THR A 287 -17.13 6.15 7.52
CA THR A 287 -17.75 6.21 6.18
C THR A 287 -16.79 6.80 5.15
N THR A 288 -16.15 7.94 5.44
CA THR A 288 -15.18 8.56 4.53
C THR A 288 -14.01 7.62 4.21
N VAL A 289 -13.52 6.89 5.21
CA VAL A 289 -12.42 5.91 5.02
C VAL A 289 -12.86 4.74 4.14
N ALA A 290 -14.08 4.20 4.32
CA ALA A 290 -14.62 3.15 3.46
C ALA A 290 -14.80 3.62 2.01
N GLU A 291 -15.32 4.84 1.81
CA GLU A 291 -15.47 5.46 0.49
C GLU A 291 -14.12 5.64 -0.20
N ARG A 292 -13.10 6.08 0.54
CA ARG A 292 -11.73 6.20 0.02
C ARG A 292 -11.15 4.85 -0.38
N ILE A 293 -11.29 3.83 0.47
CA ILE A 293 -10.83 2.47 0.15
C ILE A 293 -11.46 1.97 -1.16
N ASN A 294 -12.77 2.14 -1.34
CA ASN A 294 -13.46 1.73 -2.56
C ASN A 294 -13.03 2.56 -3.79
N ARG A 295 -12.80 3.87 -3.63
CA ARG A 295 -12.34 4.76 -4.71
C ARG A 295 -10.91 4.41 -5.17
N GLU A 296 -10.06 4.00 -4.25
CA GLU A 296 -8.63 3.70 -4.50
C GLU A 296 -8.35 2.20 -4.69
N ALA A 297 -9.40 1.37 -4.67
CA ALA A 297 -9.35 -0.07 -4.87
C ALA A 297 -8.57 -0.49 -6.13
N LEU A 298 -8.76 0.21 -7.25
CA LEU A 298 -8.05 -0.07 -8.50
C LEU A 298 -6.53 0.12 -8.37
N ALA A 299 -6.08 1.13 -7.63
CA ALA A 299 -4.66 1.38 -7.41
C ALA A 299 -3.99 0.24 -6.60
N THR A 300 -4.78 -0.49 -5.81
CA THR A 300 -4.29 -1.69 -5.11
C THR A 300 -3.97 -2.82 -6.11
N LEU A 301 -4.77 -3.00 -7.17
CA LEU A 301 -4.50 -4.02 -8.20
C LEU A 301 -3.23 -3.71 -8.99
N THR A 302 -2.99 -2.45 -9.33
CA THR A 302 -1.85 -2.03 -10.17
C THR A 302 -0.50 -2.06 -9.46
N THR A 303 -0.48 -2.29 -8.14
CA THR A 303 0.74 -2.26 -7.31
C THR A 303 1.23 -3.64 -6.89
N TRP A 304 0.61 -4.72 -7.38
CA TRP A 304 1.01 -6.08 -7.03
C TRP A 304 2.37 -6.51 -7.60
N GLY A 305 2.75 -5.95 -8.75
CA GLY A 305 3.94 -6.36 -9.52
C GLY A 305 3.73 -7.70 -10.22
N HIS A 306 4.72 -8.14 -11.00
CA HIS A 306 4.67 -9.42 -11.72
C HIS A 306 6.02 -10.12 -11.66
N TYR A 307 6.03 -11.44 -11.50
CA TYR A 307 7.26 -12.24 -11.58
C TYR A 307 8.03 -11.97 -12.88
N ASP A 308 7.31 -11.80 -13.99
CA ASP A 308 7.92 -11.57 -15.30
C ASP A 308 8.70 -10.24 -15.35
N ASP A 309 8.23 -9.19 -14.66
CA ASP A 309 8.97 -7.94 -14.51
C ASP A 309 10.24 -8.16 -13.65
N GLU A 310 10.08 -8.87 -12.53
CA GLU A 310 11.17 -9.10 -11.57
C GLU A 310 12.29 -9.96 -12.16
N VAL A 311 11.97 -11.00 -12.94
CA VAL A 311 12.97 -11.88 -13.57
C VAL A 311 13.67 -11.19 -14.75
N ARG A 312 13.00 -10.30 -15.49
CA ARG A 312 13.62 -9.45 -16.52
C ARG A 312 14.56 -8.41 -15.90
N GLN A 313 14.11 -7.73 -14.86
CA GLN A 313 14.94 -6.80 -14.10
C GLN A 313 16.16 -7.50 -13.49
N LEU A 314 15.98 -8.72 -12.99
CA LEU A 314 17.06 -9.57 -12.51
C LEU A 314 18.04 -9.91 -13.64
N ASN A 315 17.56 -10.34 -14.82
CA ASN A 315 18.42 -10.60 -15.98
C ASN A 315 19.34 -9.39 -16.27
N ASN A 316 18.77 -8.19 -16.29
CA ASN A 316 19.52 -6.97 -16.52
C ASN A 316 20.60 -6.73 -15.45
N ALA A 317 20.26 -6.94 -14.17
CA ALA A 317 21.22 -6.81 -13.08
C ALA A 317 22.36 -7.84 -13.16
N LEU A 318 22.06 -9.08 -13.56
CA LEU A 318 23.08 -10.12 -13.71
C LEU A 318 24.09 -9.79 -14.81
N HIS A 319 23.66 -9.18 -15.93
CA HIS A 319 24.59 -8.61 -16.91
C HIS A 319 25.51 -7.55 -16.29
N ALA A 320 24.95 -6.61 -15.52
CA ALA A 320 25.76 -5.57 -14.85
C ALA A 320 26.81 -6.18 -13.91
N PHE A 321 26.50 -7.27 -13.21
CA PHE A 321 27.44 -7.97 -12.33
C PHE A 321 28.55 -8.67 -13.12
N HIS A 322 28.20 -9.33 -14.23
CA HIS A 322 29.17 -9.96 -15.13
C HIS A 322 30.11 -8.95 -15.81
N GLU A 323 29.60 -7.78 -16.16
CA GLU A 323 30.38 -6.64 -16.66
C GLU A 323 31.16 -5.90 -15.57
N LYS A 324 31.10 -6.37 -14.30
CA LYS A 324 31.80 -5.80 -13.15
C LYS A 324 31.48 -4.32 -12.92
N VAL A 325 30.23 -3.92 -13.17
CA VAL A 325 29.75 -2.58 -12.82
C VAL A 325 29.88 -2.40 -11.30
N ARG A 326 30.54 -1.33 -10.89
CA ARG A 326 30.86 -1.06 -9.49
C ARG A 326 29.64 -0.53 -8.74
N THR A 327 29.52 -0.83 -7.45
CA THR A 327 28.46 -0.33 -6.59
C THR A 327 28.72 1.08 -6.11
N ILE A 328 27.67 1.85 -5.82
CA ILE A 328 27.78 3.12 -5.09
C ILE A 328 28.46 2.93 -3.72
N PRO A 329 29.08 3.98 -3.15
CA PRO A 329 29.60 3.92 -1.80
C PRO A 329 28.47 3.83 -0.76
N SER A 330 28.83 3.51 0.48
CA SER A 330 27.87 3.35 1.57
C SER A 330 27.17 4.66 1.93
N LYS A 331 25.94 4.57 2.45
CA LYS A 331 25.18 5.71 2.98
C LYS A 331 25.99 6.51 3.98
N GLY A 332 25.90 7.84 3.88
CA GLY A 332 26.58 8.78 4.76
C GLY A 332 28.11 8.82 4.61
N SER A 333 28.71 8.11 3.64
CA SER A 333 30.17 8.10 3.45
C SER A 333 30.68 9.30 2.64
N VAL A 334 29.79 10.02 1.96
CA VAL A 334 30.13 11.16 1.09
C VAL A 334 29.55 12.45 1.68
N ILE A 335 29.97 12.77 2.90
CA ILE A 335 29.52 13.99 3.59
C ILE A 335 30.11 15.22 2.88
N SER A 336 29.24 16.11 2.40
CA SER A 336 29.65 17.41 1.85
C SER A 336 28.52 18.43 1.84
N GLU A 337 28.90 19.71 1.96
CA GLU A 337 28.02 20.87 1.79
C GLU A 337 28.01 21.38 0.34
N THR A 338 28.77 20.79 -0.59
CA THR A 338 28.77 21.25 -1.99
C THR A 338 27.35 21.27 -2.56
N PRO A 339 26.90 22.39 -3.17
CA PRO A 339 25.60 22.48 -3.80
C PRO A 339 25.42 21.36 -4.85
N THR A 340 24.36 20.59 -4.69
CA THR A 340 24.01 19.47 -5.57
C THR A 340 22.71 19.80 -6.28
N LEU A 341 22.80 20.06 -7.59
CA LEU A 341 21.67 20.38 -8.45
C LEU A 341 21.13 19.11 -9.08
N ILE A 342 19.88 18.78 -8.81
CA ILE A 342 19.16 17.68 -9.44
C ILE A 342 18.24 18.25 -10.50
N VAL A 343 18.44 17.84 -11.75
CA VAL A 343 17.75 18.39 -12.92
C VAL A 343 16.84 17.33 -13.54
N GLY A 344 15.52 17.55 -13.41
CA GLY A 344 14.48 16.85 -14.17
C GLY A 344 14.24 17.50 -15.53
N SER A 345 13.09 17.23 -16.14
CA SER A 345 12.73 17.76 -17.48
C SER A 345 11.44 18.58 -17.48
N GLY A 346 11.02 19.07 -16.33
CA GLY A 346 9.79 19.85 -16.22
C GLY A 346 9.93 21.25 -16.83
N PRO A 347 8.81 21.88 -17.22
CA PRO A 347 8.80 23.08 -18.04
C PRO A 347 9.57 24.27 -17.44
N SER A 348 9.57 24.45 -16.12
CA SER A 348 10.27 25.59 -15.51
C SER A 348 11.78 25.54 -15.67
N LEU A 349 12.35 24.43 -16.16
CA LEU A 349 13.78 24.34 -16.40
C LEU A 349 14.23 25.37 -17.43
N ASP A 350 13.42 25.66 -18.46
CA ASP A 350 13.77 26.59 -19.54
C ASP A 350 14.13 27.98 -19.00
N ASP A 351 13.38 28.46 -18.00
CA ASP A 351 13.59 29.75 -17.34
C ASP A 351 14.80 29.77 -16.39
N ARG A 352 15.36 28.59 -16.08
CA ARG A 352 16.42 28.41 -15.08
C ARG A 352 17.74 27.88 -15.65
N ILE A 353 17.82 27.60 -16.95
CA ILE A 353 19.04 27.10 -17.61
C ILE A 353 20.25 28.01 -17.37
N ASP A 354 20.08 29.33 -17.50
CA ASP A 354 21.19 30.28 -17.34
C ASP A 354 21.69 30.37 -15.90
N ASP A 355 20.83 30.08 -14.91
CA ASP A 355 21.24 29.98 -13.52
C ASP A 355 22.22 28.82 -13.33
N ILE A 356 21.92 27.66 -13.91
CA ILE A 356 22.79 26.47 -13.87
C ILE A 356 24.13 26.77 -14.52
N LYS A 357 24.13 27.40 -15.71
CA LYS A 357 25.37 27.79 -16.42
C LYS A 357 26.25 28.69 -15.57
N SER A 358 25.66 29.66 -14.88
CA SER A 358 26.42 30.67 -14.10
C SER A 358 27.20 30.10 -12.92
N VAL A 359 26.86 28.91 -12.43
CA VAL A 359 27.49 28.29 -11.24
C VAL A 359 28.11 26.92 -11.52
N ARG A 360 28.10 26.45 -12.77
CA ARG A 360 28.41 25.06 -13.17
C ARG A 360 29.68 24.48 -12.56
N ASP A 361 30.74 25.27 -12.48
CA ASP A 361 32.07 24.81 -12.01
C ASP A 361 32.13 24.55 -10.51
N ARG A 362 31.19 25.12 -9.73
CA ARG A 362 31.19 25.09 -8.26
C ARG A 362 30.17 24.13 -7.67
N VAL A 363 29.35 23.51 -8.51
CA VAL A 363 28.23 22.65 -8.10
C VAL A 363 28.38 21.25 -8.67
N ILE A 364 27.81 20.28 -7.96
CA ILE A 364 27.59 18.93 -8.48
C ILE A 364 26.29 18.96 -9.28
N LEU A 365 26.38 18.73 -10.58
CA LEU A 365 25.24 18.73 -11.48
C LEU A 365 24.80 17.29 -11.78
N VAL A 366 23.58 16.96 -11.39
CA VAL A 366 22.98 15.63 -11.54
C VAL A 366 21.79 15.74 -12.49
N SER A 367 21.82 15.01 -13.59
CA SER A 367 20.63 14.87 -14.45
C SER A 367 19.82 13.65 -14.03
N ALA A 368 18.49 13.73 -14.15
CA ALA A 368 17.59 12.63 -13.80
C ALA A 368 16.68 12.28 -14.99
N GLY A 369 16.80 11.06 -15.52
CA GLY A 369 16.02 10.58 -16.66
C GLY A 369 16.04 11.55 -17.85
N THR A 370 14.86 11.98 -18.31
CA THR A 370 14.71 12.94 -19.42
C THR A 370 15.37 14.30 -19.19
N GLY A 371 15.75 14.65 -17.96
CA GLY A 371 16.54 15.86 -17.68
C GLY A 371 17.92 15.87 -18.35
N LEU A 372 18.46 14.68 -18.69
CA LEU A 372 19.71 14.56 -19.45
C LEU A 372 19.64 15.27 -20.81
N ARG A 373 18.54 15.05 -21.54
CA ARG A 373 18.33 15.66 -22.86
C ARG A 373 18.30 17.19 -22.77
N ALA A 374 17.52 17.72 -21.82
CA ALA A 374 17.35 19.15 -21.64
C ALA A 374 18.68 19.86 -21.35
N LEU A 375 19.60 19.21 -20.61
CA LEU A 375 20.94 19.73 -20.38
C LEU A 375 21.83 19.65 -21.63
N ILE A 376 21.91 18.49 -22.28
CA ILE A 376 22.77 18.29 -23.46
C ILE A 376 22.39 19.23 -24.61
N GLU A 377 21.09 19.46 -24.85
CA GLU A 377 20.60 20.39 -25.89
C GLU A 377 20.93 21.86 -25.59
N ASN A 378 21.24 22.20 -24.33
CA ASN A 378 21.70 23.52 -23.92
C ASN A 378 23.22 23.60 -23.74
N ASP A 379 23.94 22.58 -24.22
CA ASP A 379 25.39 22.40 -24.11
C ASP A 379 25.88 22.41 -22.64
N ILE A 380 25.08 21.82 -21.75
CA ILE A 380 25.41 21.62 -20.35
C ILE A 380 25.58 20.13 -20.10
N TYR A 381 26.72 19.75 -19.51
CA TYR A 381 27.06 18.35 -19.22
C TYR A 381 26.99 18.11 -17.71
N PRO A 382 26.13 17.19 -17.23
CA PRO A 382 26.08 16.83 -15.82
C PRO A 382 27.35 16.10 -15.37
N ASP A 383 27.71 16.22 -14.09
CA ASP A 383 28.81 15.44 -13.49
C ASP A 383 28.44 13.96 -13.42
N PHE A 384 27.17 13.64 -13.19
CA PHE A 384 26.61 12.31 -13.44
C PHE A 384 25.11 12.33 -13.77
N HIS A 385 24.68 11.29 -14.45
CA HIS A 385 23.30 10.99 -14.77
C HIS A 385 22.73 9.94 -13.82
N VAL A 386 21.46 10.08 -13.45
CA VAL A 386 20.71 9.09 -12.68
C VAL A 386 19.60 8.48 -13.51
N GLU A 387 19.63 7.15 -13.60
CA GLU A 387 18.64 6.34 -14.33
C GLU A 387 18.01 5.26 -13.45
N LEU A 388 16.72 5.02 -13.67
CA LEU A 388 15.87 4.08 -12.95
C LEU A 388 15.20 3.06 -13.90
N GLU A 389 14.91 3.45 -15.14
CA GLU A 389 14.07 2.69 -16.08
C GLU A 389 14.79 1.45 -16.65
N SER A 390 14.11 0.31 -16.57
CA SER A 390 14.61 -1.00 -17.00
C SER A 390 14.28 -1.34 -18.45
N ASP A 391 13.29 -0.68 -19.05
CA ASP A 391 12.82 -1.03 -20.40
C ASP A 391 13.86 -0.72 -21.49
N PHE A 392 13.90 -1.60 -22.50
CA PHE A 392 14.75 -1.42 -23.67
C PHE A 392 14.43 -0.13 -24.46
N LEU A 393 13.19 0.36 -24.45
CA LEU A 393 12.85 1.65 -25.07
C LEU A 393 13.69 2.80 -24.50
N ASN A 394 14.04 2.74 -23.21
CA ASN A 394 14.87 3.77 -22.60
C ASN A 394 16.29 3.77 -23.17
N TYR A 395 16.85 2.58 -23.46
CA TYR A 395 18.13 2.50 -24.20
C TYR A 395 18.02 3.14 -25.59
N ARG A 396 16.93 2.90 -26.34
CA ARG A 396 16.71 3.54 -27.66
C ARG A 396 16.70 5.06 -27.55
N VAL A 397 16.11 5.60 -26.48
CA VAL A 397 16.12 7.05 -26.22
C VAL A 397 17.54 7.55 -25.92
N ILE A 398 18.23 6.95 -24.95
CA ILE A 398 19.54 7.45 -24.51
C ILE A 398 20.59 7.30 -25.63
N SER A 399 20.58 6.16 -26.33
CA SER A 399 21.52 5.88 -27.43
C SER A 399 21.31 6.78 -28.66
N SER A 400 20.19 7.51 -28.75
CA SER A 400 19.96 8.50 -29.80
C SER A 400 20.73 9.81 -29.60
N TYR A 401 21.24 10.05 -28.39
CA TYR A 401 22.12 11.20 -28.12
C TYR A 401 23.52 10.98 -28.71
N ASP A 402 24.31 12.04 -28.76
CA ASP A 402 25.71 11.97 -29.21
C ASP A 402 26.54 11.10 -28.23
N HIS A 403 27.16 10.03 -28.73
CA HIS A 403 27.88 9.07 -27.90
C HIS A 403 29.16 9.65 -27.27
N GLU A 404 29.86 10.56 -27.96
CA GLU A 404 31.04 11.22 -27.39
C GLU A 404 30.63 12.12 -26.22
N LYS A 405 29.49 12.80 -26.35
CA LYS A 405 28.90 13.58 -25.26
C LYS A 405 28.53 12.69 -24.08
N LEU A 406 27.88 11.55 -24.30
CA LEU A 406 27.55 10.61 -23.23
C LEU A 406 28.79 10.05 -22.54
N LYS A 407 29.88 9.82 -23.29
CA LYS A 407 31.15 9.34 -22.72
C LYS A 407 31.83 10.33 -21.79
N SER A 408 31.56 11.63 -21.91
CA SER A 408 32.01 12.65 -20.95
C SER A 408 31.23 12.66 -19.62
N ILE A 409 30.10 11.95 -19.55
CA ILE A 409 29.19 11.92 -18.41
C ILE A 409 29.35 10.59 -17.66
N LYS A 410 29.29 10.65 -16.33
CA LYS A 410 29.24 9.44 -15.48
C LYS A 410 27.79 9.02 -15.23
N ILE A 411 27.53 7.78 -14.83
CA ILE A 411 26.17 7.32 -14.51
C ILE A 411 26.11 6.67 -13.13
N ILE A 412 25.04 6.96 -12.38
CA ILE A 412 24.59 6.16 -11.25
C ILE A 412 23.21 5.62 -11.58
N ALA A 413 23.04 4.32 -11.69
CA ALA A 413 21.76 3.76 -12.10
C ALA A 413 21.33 2.57 -11.27
N ALA A 414 20.03 2.31 -11.26
CA ALA A 414 19.49 1.16 -10.58
C ALA A 414 20.05 -0.12 -11.21
N SER A 415 20.35 -1.15 -10.41
CA SER A 415 20.97 -2.38 -10.90
C SER A 415 20.25 -3.02 -12.10
N GLN A 416 18.93 -2.80 -12.23
CA GLN A 416 18.09 -3.41 -13.25
C GLN A 416 17.93 -2.63 -14.57
N ILE A 417 18.63 -1.51 -14.78
CA ILE A 417 18.52 -0.77 -16.05
C ILE A 417 18.94 -1.63 -17.24
N CYS A 418 18.48 -1.30 -18.46
CA CYS A 418 18.88 -2.02 -19.67
C CYS A 418 20.43 -2.10 -19.75
N PRO A 419 21.03 -3.31 -19.84
CA PRO A 419 22.49 -3.49 -19.77
C PRO A 419 23.28 -2.72 -20.82
N LEU A 420 22.67 -2.45 -21.97
CA LEU A 420 23.29 -1.70 -23.06
C LEU A 420 23.54 -0.22 -22.72
N ILE A 421 22.88 0.32 -21.68
CA ILE A 421 23.04 1.71 -21.25
C ILE A 421 24.37 1.92 -20.52
N TRP A 422 24.87 0.94 -19.74
CA TRP A 422 26.10 1.08 -18.96
C TRP A 422 27.29 1.50 -19.84
N GLY A 423 27.40 0.87 -21.01
CA GLY A 423 28.44 1.12 -22.00
C GLY A 423 28.36 2.47 -22.71
N LEU A 424 27.29 3.26 -22.56
CA LEU A 424 27.17 4.58 -23.18
C LEU A 424 27.92 5.67 -22.40
N PHE A 425 28.12 5.49 -21.10
CA PHE A 425 28.71 6.49 -20.20
C PHE A 425 30.19 6.22 -19.92
N GLY A 426 30.89 7.22 -19.37
CA GLY A 426 32.34 7.18 -19.12
C GLY A 426 32.75 6.38 -17.88
N ASP A 427 31.97 6.46 -16.80
CA ASP A 427 32.17 5.68 -15.57
C ASP A 427 30.79 5.38 -14.94
N GLN A 428 30.63 4.22 -14.31
CA GLN A 428 29.34 3.70 -13.90
C GLN A 428 29.31 3.28 -12.44
N ARG A 429 28.23 3.61 -11.74
CA ARG A 429 27.90 3.03 -10.43
C ARG A 429 26.49 2.44 -10.46
N LEU A 430 26.34 1.21 -9.99
CA LEU A 430 25.03 0.63 -9.73
C LEU A 430 24.60 0.87 -8.29
N TYR A 431 23.30 1.05 -8.08
CA TYR A 431 22.69 1.02 -6.76
C TYR A 431 21.51 0.04 -6.73
N PHE A 432 21.19 -0.43 -5.53
CA PHE A 432 20.05 -1.30 -5.28
C PHE A 432 18.87 -0.50 -4.74
N LYS A 433 17.67 -0.71 -5.27
CA LYS A 433 16.44 -0.16 -4.69
C LYS A 433 16.05 -1.00 -3.49
N SER A 434 16.02 -0.43 -2.28
CA SER A 434 15.76 -1.19 -1.04
C SER A 434 14.47 -2.01 -1.09
N GLU A 435 13.48 -1.56 -1.87
CA GLU A 435 12.17 -2.21 -2.00
C GLU A 435 12.12 -3.30 -3.08
N SER A 436 13.22 -3.58 -3.80
CA SER A 436 13.27 -4.56 -4.90
C SER A 436 13.76 -5.95 -4.45
N PRO A 437 13.30 -7.03 -5.09
CA PRO A 437 13.84 -8.38 -4.88
C PRO A 437 15.36 -8.46 -5.07
N ILE A 438 15.89 -7.74 -6.06
CA ILE A 438 17.32 -7.73 -6.40
C ILE A 438 18.15 -7.19 -5.22
N ALA A 439 17.68 -6.15 -4.52
CA ALA A 439 18.35 -5.63 -3.34
C ALA A 439 18.37 -6.62 -2.18
N SER A 440 17.31 -7.40 -2.01
CA SER A 440 17.27 -8.45 -0.98
C SER A 440 18.21 -9.62 -1.29
N LEU A 441 18.51 -9.87 -2.57
CA LEU A 441 19.38 -10.96 -2.99
C LEU A 441 20.86 -10.56 -2.98
N PHE A 442 21.18 -9.35 -3.44
CA PHE A 442 22.57 -8.94 -3.71
C PHE A 442 22.94 -7.56 -3.15
N GLY A 443 21.98 -6.83 -2.60
CA GLY A 443 22.22 -5.53 -1.98
C GLY A 443 22.64 -5.66 -0.51
N SER A 444 23.27 -4.62 0.00
CA SER A 444 23.51 -4.46 1.44
C SER A 444 22.68 -3.29 1.98
N PRO A 445 22.24 -3.30 3.26
CA PRO A 445 21.51 -2.18 3.86
C PRO A 445 22.24 -0.84 3.77
N GLU A 446 23.58 -0.87 3.81
CA GLU A 446 24.47 0.27 3.74
C GLU A 446 24.58 0.86 2.34
N LYS A 447 24.28 0.09 1.28
CA LYS A 447 24.41 0.53 -0.13
C LYS A 447 23.09 0.52 -0.91
N SER A 448 21.99 0.06 -0.30
CA SER A 448 20.67 0.03 -0.94
C SER A 448 19.91 1.32 -0.66
N ILE A 449 19.41 2.01 -1.68
CA ILE A 449 18.73 3.30 -1.56
C ILE A 449 17.22 3.09 -1.42
N SER A 450 16.63 3.66 -0.37
CA SER A 450 15.18 3.65 -0.14
C SER A 450 14.51 4.91 -0.64
N GLY A 451 13.23 4.85 -1.03
CA GLY A 451 12.46 6.04 -1.44
C GLY A 451 12.92 6.67 -2.77
N GLY A 452 13.62 5.91 -3.61
CA GLY A 452 14.12 6.35 -4.92
C GLY A 452 13.14 6.19 -6.08
N ALA A 453 11.83 6.07 -5.81
CA ALA A 453 10.78 5.79 -6.79
C ALA A 453 9.61 6.80 -6.62
N PRO A 454 8.73 7.00 -7.63
CA PRO A 454 8.63 6.27 -8.89
C PRO A 454 9.47 6.83 -10.05
N THR A 455 10.10 8.00 -9.95
CA THR A 455 10.82 8.61 -11.08
C THR A 455 12.32 8.74 -10.85
N CYS A 456 13.09 9.00 -11.91
CA CYS A 456 14.52 9.30 -11.82
C CYS A 456 14.82 10.52 -10.93
N THR A 457 13.91 11.49 -10.83
CA THR A 457 14.10 12.64 -9.92
C THR A 457 13.99 12.20 -8.46
N ASN A 458 13.09 11.26 -8.14
CA ASN A 458 13.05 10.63 -6.82
C ASN A 458 14.35 9.86 -6.53
N ALA A 459 14.81 9.04 -7.50
CA ALA A 459 16.06 8.30 -7.39
C ALA A 459 17.26 9.22 -7.13
N ALA A 460 17.43 10.27 -7.93
CA ALA A 460 18.53 11.22 -7.77
C ALA A 460 18.49 11.91 -6.40
N THR A 461 17.30 12.30 -5.94
CA THR A 461 17.14 12.97 -4.63
C THR A 461 17.50 12.02 -3.50
N ALA A 462 17.03 10.76 -3.57
CA ALA A 462 17.30 9.74 -2.56
C ALA A 462 18.78 9.34 -2.52
N ILE A 463 19.41 9.14 -3.69
CA ILE A 463 20.84 8.80 -3.79
C ILE A 463 21.67 9.94 -3.18
N CYS A 464 21.46 11.18 -3.63
CA CYS A 464 22.28 12.31 -3.18
C CYS A 464 22.15 12.54 -1.66
N SER A 465 20.93 12.52 -1.12
CA SER A 465 20.73 12.74 0.32
C SER A 465 21.31 11.59 1.15
N GLN A 466 21.09 10.33 0.74
CA GLN A 466 21.55 9.18 1.51
C GLN A 466 23.06 8.94 1.41
N LEU A 467 23.72 9.36 0.33
CA LEU A 467 25.19 9.35 0.26
C LEU A 467 25.84 10.36 1.21
N GLY A 468 25.11 11.42 1.61
CA GLY A 468 25.56 12.41 2.59
C GLY A 468 25.68 13.84 2.05
N LEU A 469 25.15 14.13 0.85
CA LEU A 469 25.15 15.47 0.27
C LEU A 469 24.06 16.32 0.93
N ARG A 470 24.45 17.50 1.44
CA ARG A 470 23.59 18.26 2.37
C ARG A 470 22.83 19.42 1.76
N ASN A 471 23.26 19.96 0.63
CA ASN A 471 22.58 21.11 -0.02
C ASN A 471 22.02 20.68 -1.37
N ILE A 472 20.76 20.26 -1.39
CA ILE A 472 20.10 19.67 -2.57
C ILE A 472 19.13 20.68 -3.19
N PHE A 473 19.35 21.00 -4.47
CA PHE A 473 18.55 21.97 -5.23
C PHE A 473 17.83 21.26 -6.38
N LEU A 474 16.51 21.38 -6.43
CA LEU A 474 15.66 20.69 -7.40
C LEU A 474 15.28 21.62 -8.56
N PHE A 475 15.70 21.29 -9.78
CA PHE A 475 15.44 22.03 -11.01
C PHE A 475 14.62 21.18 -11.98
N GLY A 476 13.63 21.77 -12.66
CA GLY A 476 12.77 21.02 -13.59
C GLY A 476 12.01 19.86 -12.93
N THR A 477 11.77 19.95 -11.62
CA THR A 477 10.98 19.00 -10.82
C THR A 477 9.60 19.56 -10.55
N ASP A 478 8.93 20.01 -11.61
CA ASP A 478 7.67 20.76 -11.51
C ASP A 478 6.52 19.93 -10.92
N PHE A 479 6.57 18.60 -11.07
CA PHE A 479 5.50 17.66 -10.69
C PHE A 479 4.10 18.08 -11.15
N GLY A 480 4.04 18.74 -12.29
CA GLY A 480 2.84 19.32 -12.86
C GLY A 480 3.16 20.34 -13.95
N PHE A 481 2.14 21.07 -14.37
CA PHE A 481 2.21 22.03 -15.47
C PHE A 481 1.25 23.20 -15.23
N LYS A 482 1.62 24.39 -15.71
CA LYS A 482 0.81 25.62 -15.60
C LYS A 482 -0.36 25.62 -16.60
N GLU A 483 -0.14 25.11 -17.81
CA GLU A 483 -1.13 25.00 -18.90
C GLU A 483 -1.15 23.56 -19.42
N HIS A 484 -2.32 23.09 -19.89
CA HIS A 484 -2.52 21.71 -20.39
C HIS A 484 -1.70 21.39 -21.66
N ASP A 485 -0.93 22.33 -22.19
CA ASP A 485 -0.21 22.17 -23.46
C ASP A 485 1.32 22.15 -23.25
N LYS A 486 1.79 22.38 -22.02
CA LYS A 486 3.22 22.52 -21.66
C LYS A 486 3.61 21.55 -20.54
N HIS A 487 3.75 20.26 -20.85
CA HIS A 487 4.07 19.22 -19.84
C HIS A 487 5.56 18.97 -19.64
N HIS A 488 6.40 19.38 -20.58
CA HIS A 488 7.85 19.22 -20.54
C HIS A 488 8.53 20.50 -21.04
N SER A 489 9.83 20.68 -20.76
CA SER A 489 10.60 21.78 -21.34
C SER A 489 10.49 21.76 -22.88
N GLN A 490 10.38 22.92 -23.52
CA GLN A 490 10.02 23.00 -24.95
C GLN A 490 10.95 22.16 -25.83
N ARG A 491 12.22 22.01 -25.43
CA ARG A 491 13.23 21.25 -26.18
C ARG A 491 13.29 19.75 -25.88
N SER A 492 12.80 19.31 -24.72
CA SER A 492 12.85 17.89 -24.32
C SER A 492 11.94 16.95 -25.13
N VAL A 493 10.88 17.47 -25.79
CA VAL A 493 9.89 16.68 -26.55
C VAL A 493 9.63 17.21 -27.97
N TYR A 494 9.82 18.51 -28.23
CA TYR A 494 9.57 19.10 -29.55
C TYR A 494 10.85 19.30 -30.35
N MET A 495 11.25 18.28 -31.13
CA MET A 495 11.74 18.35 -32.53
C MET A 495 12.41 17.03 -32.96
N GLU A 496 12.37 16.81 -34.28
CA GLU A 496 12.75 15.62 -35.07
C GLU A 496 13.90 14.80 -34.45
N SER A 497 13.57 13.59 -33.97
CA SER A 497 14.58 12.55 -33.88
C SER A 497 15.08 12.27 -35.29
N LYS A 498 16.39 12.05 -35.48
CA LYS A 498 16.92 11.56 -36.77
C LYS A 498 16.26 10.23 -37.21
N ASP A 499 15.55 9.59 -36.30
CA ASP A 499 14.80 8.36 -36.46
C ASP A 499 13.31 8.64 -36.17
N ASP A 500 12.54 9.04 -37.19
CA ASP A 500 11.15 9.49 -37.08
C ASP A 500 10.24 8.45 -36.41
N ALA A 501 10.59 7.16 -36.49
CA ALA A 501 9.84 6.06 -35.90
C ALA A 501 9.86 6.10 -34.35
N ILE A 502 11.02 6.34 -33.73
CA ILE A 502 11.17 6.42 -32.27
C ILE A 502 10.44 7.65 -31.72
N GLY A 503 10.60 8.79 -32.39
CA GLY A 503 9.95 10.03 -32.01
C GLY A 503 8.42 9.93 -32.05
N ASN A 504 7.87 9.27 -33.07
CA ASN A 504 6.43 9.06 -33.20
C ASN A 504 5.89 8.05 -32.18
N GLU A 505 6.60 6.94 -31.92
CA GLU A 505 6.22 5.93 -30.93
C GLU A 505 6.15 6.50 -29.50
N LEU A 506 7.16 7.29 -29.10
CA LEU A 506 7.19 7.96 -27.80
C LEU A 506 6.13 9.05 -27.68
N LYS A 507 5.91 9.84 -28.75
CA LYS A 507 4.85 10.86 -28.78
C LYS A 507 3.46 10.24 -28.70
N GLU A 508 3.21 9.16 -29.43
CA GLU A 508 1.94 8.44 -29.35
C GLU A 508 1.73 7.81 -27.97
N GLY A 509 2.76 7.19 -27.38
CA GLY A 509 2.70 6.61 -26.03
C GLY A 509 2.40 7.66 -24.96
N ALA A 510 3.15 8.78 -24.98
CA ALA A 510 2.96 9.89 -24.05
C ALA A 510 1.60 10.58 -24.24
N SER A 511 1.18 10.81 -25.49
CA SER A 511 -0.12 11.44 -25.82
C SER A 511 -1.30 10.54 -25.43
N LYS A 512 -1.23 9.22 -25.66
CA LYS A 512 -2.25 8.25 -25.22
C LYS A 512 -2.32 8.12 -23.70
N ALA A 513 -1.19 8.13 -23.01
CA ALA A 513 -1.14 8.12 -21.55
C ALA A 513 -1.72 9.42 -20.95
N PHE A 514 -1.42 10.57 -21.56
CA PHE A 514 -1.84 11.87 -21.07
C PHE A 514 -3.31 12.19 -21.36
N SER A 515 -3.80 11.92 -22.58
CA SER A 515 -5.21 12.13 -22.97
C SER A 515 -6.21 11.32 -22.16
N LYS A 516 -5.77 10.23 -21.52
CA LYS A 516 -6.58 9.40 -20.61
C LYS A 516 -6.38 9.72 -19.13
N ALA A 517 -5.36 10.50 -18.76
CA ALA A 517 -5.04 10.78 -17.37
C ALA A 517 -6.03 11.80 -16.79
N ARG A 518 -6.72 11.44 -15.70
CA ARG A 518 -7.48 12.41 -14.91
C ARG A 518 -6.50 13.42 -14.29
N THR A 519 -6.60 14.69 -14.66
CA THR A 519 -5.82 15.77 -14.05
C THR A 519 -6.57 16.37 -12.85
N PHE A 520 -5.83 16.93 -11.90
CA PHE A 520 -6.36 17.71 -10.77
C PHE A 520 -5.38 18.81 -10.38
N THR A 521 -5.79 19.72 -9.51
CA THR A 521 -4.97 20.89 -9.12
C THR A 521 -4.32 20.70 -7.75
N VAL A 522 -3.10 21.21 -7.62
CA VAL A 522 -2.37 21.30 -6.35
C VAL A 522 -1.80 22.71 -6.17
N ARG A 523 -1.40 23.04 -4.94
CA ARG A 523 -0.69 24.29 -4.64
C ARG A 523 0.66 24.29 -5.35
N GLY A 524 0.93 25.35 -6.11
CA GLY A 524 2.23 25.66 -6.68
C GLY A 524 3.00 26.64 -5.80
N VAL A 525 4.25 26.88 -6.17
CA VAL A 525 5.10 27.88 -5.50
C VAL A 525 4.55 29.30 -5.74
N ASN A 526 4.87 30.23 -4.83
CA ASN A 526 4.44 31.64 -4.91
C ASN A 526 2.91 31.80 -5.12
N ASP A 527 2.12 31.07 -4.32
CA ASP A 527 0.65 31.06 -4.36
C ASP A 527 0.02 30.72 -5.72
N SER A 528 0.78 30.09 -6.61
CA SER A 528 0.27 29.62 -7.90
C SER A 528 -0.55 28.32 -7.75
N ILE A 529 -1.29 27.99 -8.82
CA ILE A 529 -2.01 26.72 -8.95
C ILE A 529 -1.36 25.93 -10.07
N VAL A 530 -1.11 24.64 -9.83
CA VAL A 530 -0.47 23.74 -10.79
C VAL A 530 -1.40 22.57 -11.07
N HIS A 531 -1.56 22.23 -12.35
CA HIS A 531 -2.24 21.02 -12.77
C HIS A 531 -1.28 19.84 -12.70
N THR A 532 -1.74 18.70 -12.17
CA THR A 532 -0.94 17.50 -12.00
C THR A 532 -1.72 16.25 -12.40
N THR A 533 -0.99 15.16 -12.56
CA THR A 533 -1.52 13.81 -12.78
C THR A 533 -1.29 12.97 -11.52
N PRO A 534 -2.00 11.84 -11.34
CA PRO A 534 -1.77 10.96 -10.20
C PRO A 534 -0.31 10.53 -10.04
N ILE A 535 0.40 10.21 -11.13
CA ILE A 535 1.80 9.78 -11.08
C ILE A 535 2.74 10.91 -10.65
N TYR A 536 2.54 12.13 -11.14
CA TYR A 536 3.34 13.29 -10.73
C TYR A 536 3.06 13.68 -9.28
N PHE A 537 1.81 13.60 -8.85
CA PHE A 537 1.47 13.80 -7.44
C PHE A 537 2.09 12.75 -6.53
N THR A 538 2.09 11.47 -6.93
CA THR A 538 2.81 10.41 -6.21
C THR A 538 4.31 10.69 -6.14
N ALA A 539 4.93 11.11 -7.25
CA ALA A 539 6.35 11.48 -7.28
C ALA A 539 6.68 12.65 -6.34
N LYS A 540 5.85 13.70 -6.34
CA LYS A 540 5.93 14.81 -5.38
C LYS A 540 5.84 14.33 -3.94
N ARG A 541 4.80 13.57 -3.59
CA ARG A 541 4.60 13.03 -2.23
C ARG A 541 5.78 12.15 -1.80
N ALA A 542 6.36 11.37 -2.72
CA ALA A 542 7.52 10.54 -2.44
C ALA A 542 8.77 11.39 -2.09
N VAL A 543 8.99 12.53 -2.76
CA VAL A 543 10.04 13.49 -2.36
C VAL A 543 9.77 14.04 -0.95
N GLU A 544 8.53 14.43 -0.65
CA GLU A 544 8.17 15.01 0.67
C GLU A 544 8.38 14.00 1.81
N VAL A 545 7.98 12.74 1.60
CA VAL A 545 8.23 11.65 2.56
C VAL A 545 9.73 11.41 2.74
N LEU A 546 10.50 11.42 1.64
CA LEU A 546 11.96 11.30 1.70
C LEU A 546 12.57 12.45 2.50
N ILE A 547 12.17 13.70 2.27
CA ILE A 547 12.65 14.88 3.01
C ILE A 547 12.33 14.72 4.50
N GLN A 548 11.09 14.32 4.84
CA GLN A 548 10.68 14.12 6.23
C GLN A 548 11.54 13.04 6.91
N SER A 549 11.78 11.91 6.24
CA SER A 549 12.64 10.84 6.76
C SER A 549 14.09 11.31 6.93
N THR A 550 14.60 12.09 5.97
CA THR A 550 15.97 12.62 5.99
C THR A 550 16.16 13.61 7.14
N ARG A 551 15.16 14.44 7.46
CA ARG A 551 15.23 15.35 8.62
C ARG A 551 15.40 14.62 9.95
N VAL A 552 14.84 13.41 10.07
CA VAL A 552 14.98 12.57 11.27
C VAL A 552 16.38 11.94 11.32
N SER A 553 16.88 11.42 10.20
CA SER A 553 18.18 10.71 10.16
C SER A 553 19.40 11.62 10.00
N SER A 554 19.22 12.81 9.42
CA SER A 554 20.28 13.71 8.97
C SER A 554 19.79 15.17 8.95
N PRO A 555 19.59 15.79 10.12
CA PRO A 555 18.95 17.11 10.27
C PRO A 555 19.68 18.25 9.56
N GLU A 556 20.97 18.09 9.29
CA GLU A 556 21.80 19.06 8.54
C GLU A 556 21.50 19.10 7.04
N THR A 557 20.74 18.13 6.51
CA THR A 557 20.42 18.07 5.08
C THR A 557 19.28 19.04 4.76
N ARG A 558 19.55 19.94 3.83
CA ARG A 558 18.67 21.00 3.34
C ARG A 558 18.24 20.71 1.90
N PHE A 559 16.94 20.87 1.66
CA PHE A 559 16.33 20.71 0.35
C PHE A 559 15.74 22.05 -0.10
N PHE A 560 15.97 22.39 -1.37
CA PHE A 560 15.52 23.63 -1.97
C PHE A 560 14.81 23.35 -3.28
N ASN A 561 13.64 23.96 -3.47
CA ASN A 561 12.89 23.88 -4.71
C ASN A 561 13.26 25.06 -5.61
N CYS A 562 13.86 24.80 -6.77
CA CYS A 562 14.16 25.82 -7.78
C CYS A 562 13.25 25.68 -9.02
N ALA A 563 12.25 24.80 -8.97
CA ALA A 563 11.25 24.66 -10.02
C ALA A 563 10.03 25.55 -9.75
N ASP A 564 9.47 26.14 -10.81
CA ASP A 564 8.26 26.98 -10.76
C ASP A 564 6.99 26.14 -10.98
N GLY A 565 6.95 24.99 -10.31
CA GLY A 565 5.86 24.02 -10.35
C GLY A 565 5.19 23.84 -8.98
N ALA A 566 4.84 22.59 -8.66
CA ALA A 566 4.18 22.24 -7.42
C ALA A 566 5.02 22.61 -6.20
N ASP A 567 4.38 23.10 -5.14
CA ASP A 567 5.01 23.37 -3.86
C ASP A 567 5.38 22.07 -3.14
N ILE A 568 6.64 21.90 -2.74
CA ILE A 568 7.18 20.66 -2.15
C ILE A 568 7.35 20.86 -0.65
N GLU A 569 6.54 20.18 0.14
CA GLU A 569 6.60 20.23 1.59
C GLU A 569 8.00 19.84 2.10
N GLY A 570 8.62 20.76 2.83
CA GLY A 570 9.93 20.58 3.41
C GLY A 570 11.12 21.00 2.53
N ALA A 571 10.87 21.44 1.28
CA ALA A 571 11.88 22.07 0.43
C ALA A 571 11.53 23.55 0.19
N THR A 572 12.38 24.46 0.65
CA THR A 572 12.14 25.90 0.52
C THR A 572 12.28 26.34 -0.94
N TRP A 573 11.28 27.02 -1.51
CA TRP A 573 11.39 27.57 -2.85
C TRP A 573 12.34 28.76 -2.90
N LEU A 574 13.25 28.77 -3.89
CA LEU A 574 14.26 29.81 -4.07
C LEU A 574 14.14 30.52 -5.42
N THR A 575 14.13 31.86 -5.35
CA THR A 575 14.34 32.72 -6.51
C THR A 575 15.74 32.55 -7.10
N THR A 576 15.96 33.02 -8.33
CA THR A 576 17.28 33.06 -8.98
C THR A 576 18.36 33.68 -8.09
N SER A 577 18.09 34.82 -7.46
CA SER A 577 19.08 35.52 -6.64
C SER A 577 19.45 34.72 -5.38
N GLN A 578 18.45 34.18 -4.68
CA GLN A 578 18.66 33.36 -3.47
C GLN A 578 19.41 32.06 -3.79
N PHE A 579 19.07 31.43 -4.92
CA PHE A 579 19.79 30.25 -5.40
C PHE A 579 21.27 30.58 -5.67
N LYS A 580 21.56 31.65 -6.43
CA LYS A 580 22.94 32.04 -6.77
C LYS A 580 23.75 32.37 -5.54
N GLU A 581 23.18 33.09 -4.58
CA GLU A 581 23.83 33.39 -3.30
C GLU A 581 24.23 32.11 -2.57
N SER A 582 23.29 31.18 -2.39
CA SER A 582 23.57 29.89 -1.73
C SER A 582 24.57 29.03 -2.49
N ALA A 583 24.47 28.96 -3.81
CA ALA A 583 25.40 28.20 -4.64
C ALA A 583 26.83 28.77 -4.58
N LEU A 584 26.98 30.09 -4.43
CA LEU A 584 28.29 30.73 -4.28
C LEU A 584 28.86 30.60 -2.87
N GLU A 585 28.01 30.59 -1.84
CA GLU A 585 28.41 30.43 -0.43
C GLU A 585 29.07 29.07 -0.17
N TYR A 586 28.44 27.99 -0.65
CA TYR A 586 28.92 26.62 -0.39
C TYR A 586 29.71 26.00 -1.56
N GLY A 587 29.76 26.68 -2.70
CA GLY A 587 30.35 26.15 -3.93
C GLY A 587 31.88 26.29 -4.00
N ASP A 588 32.57 25.16 -3.91
CA ASP A 588 34.02 25.03 -4.06
C ASP A 588 34.38 23.95 -5.09
N PRO A 589 35.07 24.30 -6.21
CA PRO A 589 35.53 23.33 -7.21
C PRO A 589 36.44 22.22 -6.65
N SER A 590 37.23 22.51 -5.61
CA SER A 590 38.13 21.53 -5.01
C SER A 590 37.34 20.46 -4.23
N GLU A 591 36.35 20.91 -3.45
CA GLU A 591 35.45 20.06 -2.72
C GLU A 591 34.54 19.25 -3.65
N LYS A 592 34.00 19.87 -4.72
CA LYS A 592 33.27 19.17 -5.79
C LYS A 592 34.10 18.00 -6.33
N SER A 593 35.38 18.24 -6.64
CA SER A 593 36.28 17.21 -7.15
C SER A 593 36.50 16.08 -6.14
N ARG A 594 36.67 16.41 -4.85
CA ARG A 594 36.77 15.42 -3.76
C ARG A 594 35.52 14.54 -3.69
N VAL A 595 34.33 15.15 -3.72
CA VAL A 595 33.06 14.43 -3.67
C VAL A 595 32.91 13.47 -4.85
N LEU A 596 33.17 13.95 -6.07
CA LEU A 596 33.09 13.10 -7.27
C LEU A 596 34.08 11.93 -7.21
N ASN A 597 35.28 12.14 -6.68
CA ASN A 597 36.27 11.07 -6.50
C ASN A 597 35.85 10.04 -5.44
N LEU A 598 35.10 10.44 -4.42
CA LEU A 598 34.54 9.49 -3.44
C LEU A 598 33.41 8.66 -4.03
N ILE A 599 32.47 9.29 -4.74
CA ILE A 599 31.35 8.60 -5.41
C ILE A 599 31.88 7.64 -6.47
N PHE A 600 32.83 8.11 -7.27
CA PHE A 600 33.42 7.38 -8.39
C PHE A 600 34.83 6.87 -8.08
N SER A 601 35.05 6.38 -6.86
CA SER A 601 36.35 5.80 -6.49
C SER A 601 36.70 4.58 -7.36
N PRO A 602 37.94 4.47 -7.88
CA PRO A 602 38.40 3.31 -8.62
C PRO A 602 38.54 2.04 -7.75
N ASP A 603 38.41 2.17 -6.44
CA ASP A 603 38.43 1.06 -5.48
C ASP A 603 37.01 0.60 -5.11
N ALA A 604 35.96 1.17 -5.72
CA ALA A 604 34.58 0.79 -5.45
C ALA A 604 34.35 -0.70 -5.78
N GLU A 605 33.67 -1.38 -4.86
CA GLU A 605 33.38 -2.81 -4.93
C GLU A 605 32.44 -3.16 -6.09
N THR A 606 32.48 -4.42 -6.51
CA THR A 606 31.52 -5.03 -7.43
C THR A 606 30.75 -6.12 -6.69
N VAL A 607 29.60 -6.53 -7.22
CA VAL A 607 28.89 -7.70 -6.70
C VAL A 607 29.71 -8.96 -6.94
N SER A 608 29.84 -9.82 -5.93
CA SER A 608 30.55 -11.10 -6.05
C SER A 608 29.75 -12.07 -6.92
N LEU A 609 30.37 -12.63 -7.96
CA LEU A 609 29.73 -13.63 -8.81
C LEU A 609 29.43 -14.94 -8.07
N ASN A 610 30.16 -15.25 -7.00
CA ASN A 610 29.89 -16.42 -6.17
C ASN A 610 28.63 -16.20 -5.31
N GLU A 611 28.53 -15.06 -4.62
CA GLU A 611 27.34 -14.69 -3.83
C GLU A 611 26.11 -14.58 -4.73
N MET A 612 26.30 -14.05 -5.95
CA MET A 612 25.28 -14.01 -6.98
C MET A 612 24.78 -15.42 -7.33
N GLN A 613 25.69 -16.35 -7.62
CA GLN A 613 25.36 -17.73 -7.97
C GLN A 613 24.57 -18.42 -6.85
N GLU A 614 25.01 -18.28 -5.59
CA GLU A 614 24.34 -18.82 -4.40
C GLU A 614 22.94 -18.23 -4.20
N GLY A 615 22.78 -16.91 -4.34
CA GLY A 615 21.48 -16.25 -4.23
C GLY A 615 20.48 -16.73 -5.30
N LEU A 616 20.97 -16.99 -6.50
CA LEU A 616 20.16 -17.56 -7.59
C LEU A 616 19.77 -19.03 -7.32
N ASP A 617 20.68 -19.86 -6.80
CA ASP A 617 20.41 -21.27 -6.49
C ASP A 617 19.34 -21.38 -5.39
N HIS A 618 19.46 -20.54 -4.36
CA HIS A 618 18.50 -20.48 -3.27
C HIS A 618 17.13 -19.95 -3.73
N THR A 619 17.10 -19.00 -4.67
CA THR A 619 15.85 -18.50 -5.25
C THR A 619 15.14 -19.58 -6.06
N GLU A 620 15.89 -20.36 -6.86
CA GLU A 620 15.32 -21.49 -7.61
C GLU A 620 14.72 -22.54 -6.66
N GLU A 621 15.43 -22.90 -5.58
CA GLU A 621 14.94 -23.81 -4.55
C GLU A 621 13.66 -23.27 -3.89
N LYS A 622 13.61 -21.98 -3.54
CA LYS A 622 12.41 -21.34 -2.98
C LYS A 622 11.21 -21.41 -3.92
N LEU A 623 11.41 -21.21 -5.23
CA LEU A 623 10.35 -21.39 -6.23
C LEU A 623 9.82 -22.83 -6.23
N GLN A 624 10.70 -23.82 -6.15
CA GLN A 624 10.31 -25.24 -6.06
C GLN A 624 9.52 -25.54 -4.79
N LEU A 625 10.00 -25.06 -3.65
CA LEU A 625 9.34 -25.23 -2.35
C LEU A 625 7.97 -24.55 -2.30
N LEU A 626 7.84 -23.35 -2.87
CA LEU A 626 6.57 -22.65 -2.99
C LEU A 626 5.58 -23.45 -3.85
N ALA A 627 6.01 -23.91 -5.03
CA ALA A 627 5.18 -24.70 -5.92
C ALA A 627 4.69 -25.98 -5.24
N LEU A 628 5.57 -26.67 -4.49
CA LEU A 628 5.20 -27.86 -3.71
C LEU A 628 4.21 -27.51 -2.60
N LYS A 629 4.43 -26.43 -1.85
CA LYS A 629 3.55 -25.97 -0.76
C LYS A 629 2.15 -25.67 -1.29
N LEU A 630 2.04 -24.88 -2.36
CA LEU A 630 0.75 -24.52 -2.95
C LEU A 630 0.04 -25.72 -3.60
N ARG A 631 0.79 -26.63 -4.21
CA ARG A 631 0.27 -27.92 -4.70
C ARG A 631 -0.32 -28.78 -3.59
N ASN A 632 0.39 -28.90 -2.46
CA ASN A 632 -0.10 -29.67 -1.32
C ASN A 632 -1.35 -29.02 -0.70
N LEU A 633 -1.38 -27.69 -0.64
CA LEU A 633 -2.56 -26.96 -0.19
C LEU A 633 -3.78 -27.24 -1.06
N LEU A 634 -3.61 -27.21 -2.38
CA LEU A 634 -4.69 -27.52 -3.33
C LEU A 634 -5.12 -28.99 -3.26
N LYS A 635 -4.19 -29.96 -3.20
CA LYS A 635 -4.52 -31.39 -3.03
C LYS A 635 -5.30 -31.72 -1.76
N SER A 636 -5.17 -30.90 -0.70
CA SER A 636 -5.84 -31.14 0.58
C SER A 636 -7.36 -30.93 0.55
N ARG A 637 -7.90 -30.36 -0.53
CA ARG A 637 -9.32 -29.98 -0.62
C ARG A 637 -9.81 -29.94 -2.07
N ARG A 638 -11.12 -30.01 -2.28
CA ARG A 638 -11.71 -29.79 -3.61
C ARG A 638 -12.13 -28.33 -3.74
N ILE A 639 -11.77 -27.68 -4.85
CA ILE A 639 -12.16 -26.30 -5.15
C ILE A 639 -13.25 -26.35 -6.22
N ARG A 640 -14.53 -26.31 -5.81
CA ARG A 640 -15.67 -26.47 -6.73
C ARG A 640 -16.67 -25.32 -6.69
N GLY A 641 -16.69 -24.53 -5.62
CA GLY A 641 -17.64 -23.43 -5.48
C GLY A 641 -17.02 -22.14 -4.96
N LYS A 642 -17.85 -21.09 -4.96
CA LYS A 642 -17.52 -19.73 -4.49
C LYS A 642 -16.91 -19.72 -3.08
N LYS A 643 -17.42 -20.57 -2.19
CA LYS A 643 -16.96 -20.68 -0.80
C LYS A 643 -15.56 -21.30 -0.71
N ASP A 644 -15.27 -22.30 -1.55
CA ASP A 644 -13.98 -22.99 -1.56
C ASP A 644 -12.85 -22.06 -2.01
N ILE A 645 -13.07 -21.34 -3.13
CA ILE A 645 -12.09 -20.39 -3.65
C ILE A 645 -11.88 -19.21 -2.69
N THR A 646 -12.94 -18.70 -2.04
CA THR A 646 -12.83 -17.67 -0.98
C THR A 646 -11.86 -18.12 0.12
N ARG A 647 -12.04 -19.33 0.66
CA ARG A 647 -11.21 -19.87 1.74
C ARG A 647 -9.77 -20.11 1.30
N LEU A 648 -9.58 -20.61 0.08
CA LEU A 648 -8.25 -20.82 -0.49
C LEU A 648 -7.50 -19.48 -0.64
N CYS A 649 -8.16 -18.45 -1.17
CA CYS A 649 -7.59 -17.11 -1.29
C CYS A 649 -7.14 -16.56 0.07
N SER A 650 -8.00 -16.62 1.09
CA SER A 650 -7.64 -16.21 2.45
C SER A 650 -6.44 -16.97 3.01
N GLU A 651 -6.35 -18.28 2.75
CA GLU A 651 -5.26 -19.10 3.26
C GLU A 651 -3.92 -18.79 2.58
N ILE A 652 -3.92 -18.66 1.24
CA ILE A 652 -2.72 -18.30 0.48
C ILE A 652 -2.26 -16.88 0.83
N SER A 653 -3.17 -15.91 0.90
CA SER A 653 -2.80 -14.53 1.25
C SER A 653 -2.32 -14.40 2.68
N ARG A 654 -2.86 -15.18 3.62
CA ARG A 654 -2.30 -15.24 4.98
C ARG A 654 -0.90 -15.85 5.00
N TYR A 655 -0.61 -16.83 4.16
CA TYR A 655 0.75 -17.35 4.01
C TYR A 655 1.69 -16.28 3.44
N LEU A 656 1.31 -15.63 2.33
CA LEU A 656 2.13 -14.60 1.69
C LEU A 656 2.41 -13.43 2.64
N GLU A 657 1.37 -12.82 3.21
CA GLU A 657 1.51 -11.62 4.04
C GLU A 657 1.96 -11.91 5.48
N GLY A 658 1.61 -13.08 6.02
CA GLY A 658 1.79 -13.41 7.44
C GLY A 658 2.98 -14.31 7.75
N GLN A 659 3.54 -14.99 6.75
CA GLN A 659 4.73 -15.84 6.90
C GLN A 659 5.81 -15.41 5.92
N LEU A 660 5.51 -15.41 4.61
CA LEU A 660 6.54 -15.18 3.59
C LEU A 660 7.13 -13.76 3.63
N LEU A 661 6.30 -12.72 3.72
CA LEU A 661 6.77 -11.34 3.79
C LEU A 661 7.68 -11.08 5.00
N PRO A 662 7.33 -11.48 6.24
CA PRO A 662 8.24 -11.34 7.39
C PRO A 662 9.52 -12.19 7.29
N GLU A 663 9.45 -13.40 6.73
CA GLU A 663 10.58 -14.34 6.66
C GLU A 663 11.57 -13.96 5.53
N ASP A 664 11.04 -13.56 4.37
CA ASP A 664 11.81 -13.27 3.18
C ASP A 664 11.09 -12.23 2.29
N PRO A 665 11.27 -10.92 2.59
CA PRO A 665 10.66 -9.86 1.83
C PRO A 665 11.02 -9.90 0.34
N GLY A 666 12.29 -10.18 0.00
CA GLY A 666 12.76 -10.20 -1.38
C GLY A 666 12.05 -11.24 -2.22
N PHE A 667 12.01 -12.48 -1.73
CA PHE A 667 11.29 -13.55 -2.42
C PHE A 667 9.77 -13.32 -2.44
N TYR A 668 9.20 -12.75 -1.38
CA TYR A 668 7.80 -12.33 -1.38
C TYR A 668 7.50 -11.35 -2.53
N TYR A 669 8.29 -10.29 -2.70
CA TYR A 669 8.08 -9.31 -3.79
C TYR A 669 8.27 -9.94 -5.16
N MET A 670 9.20 -10.89 -5.29
CA MET A 670 9.42 -11.64 -6.54
C MET A 670 8.18 -12.43 -6.99
N ILE A 671 7.42 -13.01 -6.05
CA ILE A 671 6.41 -14.02 -6.40
C ILE A 671 4.95 -13.63 -6.11
N ARG A 672 4.74 -12.67 -5.19
CA ARG A 672 3.38 -12.29 -4.75
C ARG A 672 2.48 -11.89 -5.91
N GLY A 673 3.04 -11.22 -6.92
CA GLY A 673 2.32 -10.67 -8.06
C GLY A 673 1.59 -11.76 -8.82
N THR A 674 2.36 -12.72 -9.34
CA THR A 674 1.84 -13.87 -10.08
C THR A 674 0.81 -14.64 -9.26
N VAL A 675 1.08 -14.92 -7.99
CA VAL A 675 0.11 -15.62 -7.13
C VAL A 675 -1.19 -14.82 -7.00
N ARG A 676 -1.12 -13.51 -6.71
CA ARG A 676 -2.31 -12.66 -6.57
C ARG A 676 -3.11 -12.55 -7.87
N HIS A 677 -2.46 -12.44 -9.03
CA HIS A 677 -3.14 -12.37 -10.32
C HIS A 677 -3.88 -13.69 -10.66
N PHE A 678 -3.27 -14.84 -10.39
CA PHE A 678 -3.97 -16.12 -10.48
C PHE A 678 -5.14 -16.20 -9.51
N LEU A 679 -4.96 -15.83 -8.25
CA LEU A 679 -6.06 -15.81 -7.28
C LEU A 679 -7.17 -14.86 -7.73
N TYR A 680 -6.84 -13.71 -8.30
CA TYR A 680 -7.81 -12.73 -8.78
C TYR A 680 -8.63 -13.29 -9.93
N ALA A 681 -7.99 -13.89 -10.94
CA ALA A 681 -8.67 -14.57 -12.04
C ALA A 681 -9.55 -15.74 -11.56
N GLY A 682 -9.09 -16.53 -10.59
CA GLY A 682 -9.88 -17.63 -10.02
C GLY A 682 -11.09 -17.14 -9.23
N PHE A 683 -10.86 -16.22 -8.28
CA PHE A 683 -11.87 -15.71 -7.37
C PHE A 683 -12.93 -14.88 -8.09
N SER A 684 -12.53 -13.84 -8.81
CA SER A 684 -13.48 -12.87 -9.41
C SER A 684 -14.41 -13.55 -10.43
N HIS A 685 -13.88 -14.41 -11.32
CA HIS A 685 -14.72 -15.17 -12.26
C HIS A 685 -15.64 -16.15 -11.53
N ALA A 686 -15.14 -16.90 -10.53
CA ALA A 686 -15.99 -17.83 -9.79
C ALA A 686 -17.13 -17.11 -9.04
N ILE A 687 -16.88 -15.93 -8.48
CA ILE A 687 -17.92 -15.11 -7.85
C ILE A 687 -18.92 -14.57 -8.88
N ALA A 688 -18.45 -14.12 -10.05
CA ALA A 688 -19.28 -13.54 -11.11
C ALA A 688 -20.19 -14.58 -11.79
N LEU A 689 -19.72 -15.81 -11.97
CA LEU A 689 -20.50 -16.90 -12.56
C LEU A 689 -21.71 -17.26 -11.69
N THR A 690 -22.79 -17.70 -12.34
CA THR A 690 -24.06 -18.05 -11.67
C THR A 690 -24.38 -19.55 -11.72
N ASN A 691 -23.92 -20.27 -12.75
CA ASN A 691 -24.11 -21.70 -12.89
C ASN A 691 -23.03 -22.47 -12.10
N GLU A 692 -23.44 -23.37 -11.20
CA GLU A 692 -22.52 -24.13 -10.35
C GLU A 692 -21.59 -25.08 -11.12
N GLN A 693 -22.08 -25.66 -12.22
CA GLN A 693 -21.29 -26.56 -13.07
C GLN A 693 -20.21 -25.77 -13.83
N ASP A 694 -20.52 -24.57 -14.30
CA ASP A 694 -19.55 -23.67 -14.95
C ASP A 694 -18.48 -23.22 -13.94
N ILE A 695 -18.89 -22.87 -12.72
CA ILE A 695 -17.96 -22.52 -11.63
C ILE A 695 -17.00 -23.68 -11.35
N ALA A 696 -17.53 -24.89 -11.16
CA ALA A 696 -16.71 -26.06 -10.86
C ALA A 696 -15.77 -26.43 -12.02
N THR A 697 -16.24 -26.29 -13.26
CA THR A 697 -15.43 -26.57 -14.46
C THR A 697 -14.31 -25.55 -14.63
N TYR A 698 -14.61 -24.26 -14.45
CA TYR A 698 -13.63 -23.19 -14.51
C TYR A 698 -12.59 -23.32 -13.39
N LEU A 699 -13.03 -23.54 -12.14
CA LEU A 699 -12.11 -23.69 -11.00
C LEU A 699 -11.18 -24.89 -11.13
N LYS A 700 -11.63 -26.00 -11.73
CA LYS A 700 -10.76 -27.14 -12.04
C LYS A 700 -9.67 -26.77 -13.04
N ARG A 701 -10.02 -26.11 -14.15
CA ARG A 701 -9.07 -25.64 -15.16
C ARG A 701 -8.10 -24.62 -14.56
N TRP A 702 -8.60 -23.74 -13.70
CA TRP A 702 -7.80 -22.76 -12.99
C TRP A 702 -6.79 -23.41 -12.05
N GLU A 703 -7.20 -24.42 -11.29
CA GLU A 703 -6.30 -25.18 -10.40
C GLU A 703 -5.16 -25.83 -11.20
N GLU A 704 -5.49 -26.47 -12.32
CA GLU A 704 -4.51 -27.10 -13.22
C GLU A 704 -3.54 -26.06 -13.80
N ALA A 705 -4.04 -24.93 -14.30
CA ALA A 705 -3.22 -23.85 -14.86
C ALA A 705 -2.31 -23.20 -13.80
N PHE A 706 -2.85 -22.91 -12.61
CA PHE A 706 -2.11 -22.29 -11.53
C PHE A 706 -0.96 -23.18 -11.05
N ILE A 707 -1.21 -24.48 -10.86
CA ILE A 707 -0.15 -25.43 -10.50
C ILE A 707 0.85 -25.61 -11.64
N SER A 708 0.40 -25.69 -12.88
CA SER A 708 1.28 -25.82 -14.04
C SER A 708 2.26 -24.65 -14.11
N CYS A 709 1.74 -23.41 -14.03
CA CYS A 709 2.56 -22.20 -14.02
C CYS A 709 3.58 -22.22 -12.88
N LEU A 710 3.12 -22.41 -11.63
CA LEU A 710 4.01 -22.44 -10.46
C LEU A 710 5.10 -23.51 -10.55
N SER A 711 4.77 -24.68 -11.09
CA SER A 711 5.71 -25.79 -11.22
C SER A 711 6.77 -25.55 -12.30
N ALA A 712 6.46 -24.70 -13.28
CA ALA A 712 7.36 -24.34 -14.36
C ALA A 712 8.23 -23.11 -14.05
N LEU A 713 7.86 -22.28 -13.06
CA LEU A 713 8.65 -21.12 -12.63
C LEU A 713 10.13 -21.42 -12.30
N PRO A 714 10.50 -22.51 -11.60
CA PRO A 714 11.91 -22.79 -11.33
C PRO A 714 12.70 -23.01 -12.62
N GLN A 715 12.14 -23.74 -13.58
CA GLN A 715 12.80 -24.01 -14.86
C GLN A 715 12.89 -22.75 -15.72
N HIS A 716 11.83 -21.94 -15.74
CA HIS A 716 11.83 -20.64 -16.42
C HIS A 716 12.87 -19.69 -15.79
N PHE A 717 12.88 -19.58 -14.46
CA PHE A 717 13.89 -18.80 -13.74
C PHE A 717 15.30 -19.24 -14.10
N ARG A 718 15.55 -20.55 -14.11
CA ARG A 718 16.83 -21.14 -14.51
C ARG A 718 17.19 -20.79 -15.95
N SER A 719 16.27 -20.87 -16.92
CA SER A 719 16.58 -20.54 -18.32
C SER A 719 16.95 -19.07 -18.51
N VAL A 720 16.44 -18.17 -17.68
CA VAL A 720 16.80 -16.75 -17.73
C VAL A 720 18.13 -16.47 -17.02
N THR A 721 18.38 -17.13 -15.88
CA THR A 721 19.50 -16.79 -14.97
C THR A 721 20.74 -17.69 -15.10
N ARG A 722 20.63 -18.85 -15.76
CA ARG A 722 21.74 -19.78 -15.99
C ARG A 722 22.11 -19.83 -17.47
N LYS A 723 22.71 -18.74 -17.95
CA LYS A 723 23.17 -18.59 -19.33
C LYS A 723 24.52 -17.88 -19.39
N GLN A 724 25.09 -17.79 -20.58
CA GLN A 724 26.21 -16.88 -20.83
C GLN A 724 25.68 -15.45 -20.96
N TYR A 725 26.21 -14.55 -20.14
CA TYR A 725 25.86 -13.14 -20.16
C TYR A 725 26.70 -12.43 -21.23
N SER A 726 26.19 -12.41 -22.45
CA SER A 726 26.76 -11.66 -23.57
C SER A 726 25.76 -10.58 -23.99
N LEU A 727 26.27 -9.34 -24.10
CA LEU A 727 25.51 -8.22 -24.62
C LEU A 727 25.13 -8.40 -26.09
N ASP A 728 25.80 -9.25 -26.85
CA ASP A 728 25.51 -9.45 -28.27
C ASP A 728 24.44 -10.52 -28.52
N SER A 729 24.43 -11.59 -27.71
CA SER A 729 23.60 -12.76 -27.99
C SER A 729 22.36 -12.90 -27.11
N ASP A 730 22.25 -12.17 -25.98
CA ASP A 730 21.05 -12.27 -25.14
C ASP A 730 19.88 -11.47 -25.75
N PRO A 731 18.78 -12.11 -26.17
CA PRO A 731 17.64 -11.39 -26.73
C PRO A 731 16.88 -10.58 -25.65
N TRP A 732 16.97 -10.97 -24.38
CA TRP A 732 16.19 -10.36 -23.31
C TRP A 732 16.52 -8.88 -23.10
N ILE A 733 17.77 -8.48 -23.37
CA ILE A 733 18.21 -7.09 -23.19
C ILE A 733 17.81 -6.17 -24.35
N ARG A 734 17.26 -6.73 -25.45
CA ARG A 734 16.77 -6.02 -26.65
C ARG A 734 15.26 -6.07 -26.83
N GLN A 735 14.55 -6.63 -25.86
CA GLN A 735 13.10 -6.75 -25.85
C GLN A 735 12.51 -5.68 -24.91
N SER A 736 11.52 -4.94 -25.40
CA SER A 736 10.65 -4.11 -24.58
C SER A 736 9.61 -4.97 -23.84
N ILE A 737 8.99 -4.42 -22.81
CA ILE A 737 7.83 -4.96 -22.10
C ILE A 737 6.71 -5.50 -23.01
N ASN A 738 6.57 -4.97 -24.23
CA ASN A 738 5.53 -5.37 -25.17
C ASN A 738 5.97 -6.47 -26.16
N ASP A 739 7.26 -6.84 -26.18
CA ASP A 739 7.77 -7.86 -27.08
C ASP A 739 7.57 -9.27 -26.50
N PRO A 740 7.25 -10.27 -27.34
CA PRO A 740 7.14 -11.66 -26.92
C PRO A 740 8.46 -12.20 -26.38
N GLU A 741 8.34 -12.98 -25.32
CA GLU A 741 9.45 -13.73 -24.72
C GLU A 741 10.13 -14.70 -25.69
#